data_AF-A0A7K3IRW9-F1
#
_entry.id   AF-A0A7K3IRW9-F1
#
_cell.length_a   1.000
_cell.length_b   1.000
_cell.length_c   1.000
_cell.angle_alpha   90.00
_cell.angle_beta   90.00
_cell.angle_gamma   90.00
#
_symmetry.space_group_name_H-M   'P 1'
#
loop_
_entity.id
_entity.type
_entity.pdbx_description
1 polymer ?
#
loop_
_entity_poly.entity_id
_entity_poly.type
_entity_poly.pdbx_seq_one_letter_code
_entity_poly.pdbx_strand_id
1 'polypeptide(L)'
;MKKSFCLLLITAFSAVVLAQTPQRMSYQAVIRNSTNQLVTSHSVGIRISILQDSPEGASVYSETHTTTTNANGLATIEIGGGTPVSGNFDAINWSTGIYYIKTETDPDGGTSYSITGTSQLLSVPYALYSKQAKTADYNDLTNKPILFNGAFSSLTGKPTTLAGYGIMDGMSTAHVANGITSSLITNWNTAFSWGNHSLAGYAVYPSQTGNNGKYLKTNGTTASWSKLAVQGETGLPDEVLFEVKNKDGQTIFAVYDEGVRIFVNDQAKGAKGGFAVGGFGLAKQESQKYLYVDGDSIRAYVDTTSSKAAKGGFAVGGFGLSKGYTPKFLSMTPKNYFIGEGSGSKNTTGRFNSFVGFQSGLNNSTGRYNAFFGYQGGYNNTSGNSNLFLGYQSGFSNTTGSYNSFVGYKAGYANTTGALNTFIGSYSGTNNSSGYNNTFIGFYSGYLNTGGYENNFIGYRAGYSNSGGHNNIFMGTDAGYSNSSGNFNTFLGFQSGKSNTTASNNIFIGNQSGLKNLTGSSNVFLGNQAGENNESSVDNVFIGYLTSQNHTTGNNNIFIGSHAGGVGTSGDNNVFLGFWAGKGNVSGGGNIFLGYRSGEVNTTGYSNVFISTIAGYKNTTGYMNVLIGDQAGINNTTGYQNVIIGREAGLSNSTGHGNIMIGYQAGNA
;
A
#
# COMPACT_ATOMS: atom_id res chain seq x y z
N MET A 1 -49.33 0.40 -8.82
CA MET A 1 -48.80 -0.67 -9.70
C MET A 1 -47.61 -0.26 -10.57
N LYS A 2 -47.51 0.97 -11.12
CA LYS A 2 -46.37 1.36 -12.00
C LYS A 2 -45.01 1.57 -11.29
N LYS A 3 -44.99 2.01 -10.02
CA LYS A 3 -43.74 2.26 -9.26
C LYS A 3 -43.02 0.96 -8.83
N SER A 4 -43.76 -0.12 -8.61
CA SER A 4 -43.21 -1.42 -8.21
C SER A 4 -42.53 -2.15 -9.38
N PHE A 5 -42.93 -1.87 -10.63
CA PHE A 5 -42.38 -2.50 -11.82
C PHE A 5 -40.99 -1.92 -12.19
N CYS A 6 -40.76 -0.62 -12.00
CA CYS A 6 -39.43 -0.01 -12.17
C CYS A 6 -38.42 -0.50 -11.13
N LEU A 7 -38.85 -0.70 -9.88
CA LEU A 7 -37.96 -1.20 -8.83
C LEU A 7 -37.52 -2.65 -9.14
N LEU A 8 -38.44 -3.47 -9.66
CA LEU A 8 -38.15 -4.85 -10.05
C LEU A 8 -37.21 -4.92 -11.26
N LEU A 9 -37.36 -4.01 -12.23
CA LEU A 9 -36.48 -3.90 -13.41
C LEU A 9 -35.06 -3.43 -13.03
N ILE A 10 -34.91 -2.55 -12.05
CA ILE A 10 -33.59 -2.10 -11.56
C ILE A 10 -32.91 -3.20 -10.75
N THR A 11 -33.64 -3.94 -9.91
CA THR A 11 -33.08 -5.08 -9.17
C THR A 11 -32.75 -6.28 -10.07
N ALA A 12 -33.48 -6.48 -11.17
CA ALA A 12 -33.20 -7.53 -12.15
C ALA A 12 -31.96 -7.21 -13.01
N PHE A 13 -31.64 -5.93 -13.26
CA PHE A 13 -30.44 -5.53 -13.99
C PHE A 13 -29.17 -5.44 -13.14
N SER A 14 -29.28 -5.33 -11.80
CA SER A 14 -28.11 -5.32 -10.90
C SER A 14 -27.51 -6.71 -10.62
N ALA A 15 -28.12 -7.77 -11.13
CA ALA A 15 -27.77 -9.14 -10.75
C ALA A 15 -27.00 -9.94 -11.83
N VAL A 16 -26.30 -9.32 -12.79
CA VAL A 16 -25.20 -10.01 -13.52
C VAL A 16 -24.15 -9.00 -14.01
N VAL A 17 -23.38 -8.41 -13.11
CA VAL A 17 -22.06 -7.88 -13.47
C VAL A 17 -21.06 -8.47 -12.49
N LEU A 18 -20.70 -9.73 -12.72
CA LEU A 18 -19.43 -10.24 -12.21
C LEU A 18 -18.35 -9.52 -13.01
N ALA A 19 -17.75 -8.48 -12.44
CA ALA A 19 -16.50 -7.94 -12.94
C ALA A 19 -15.43 -9.02 -12.74
N GLN A 20 -15.34 -9.97 -13.67
CA GLN A 20 -14.21 -10.88 -13.74
C GLN A 20 -13.03 -10.07 -14.25
N THR A 21 -11.93 -10.07 -13.50
CA THR A 21 -10.65 -9.55 -13.98
C THR A 21 -10.30 -10.29 -15.28
N PRO A 22 -10.04 -9.58 -16.39
CA PRO A 22 -9.65 -10.24 -17.63
C PRO A 22 -8.43 -11.14 -17.41
N GLN A 23 -8.54 -12.43 -17.71
CA GLN A 23 -7.46 -13.39 -17.58
C GLN A 23 -6.60 -13.37 -18.85
N ARG A 24 -5.92 -12.25 -19.10
CA ARG A 24 -5.06 -12.05 -20.27
C ARG A 24 -3.75 -11.37 -19.89
N MET A 25 -2.71 -11.56 -20.69
CA MET A 25 -1.41 -10.90 -20.53
C MET A 25 -1.02 -10.18 -21.82
N SER A 26 -0.68 -8.89 -21.76
CA SER A 26 -0.19 -8.15 -22.93
C SER A 26 1.18 -8.67 -23.35
N TYR A 27 1.38 -8.87 -24.66
CA TYR A 27 2.65 -9.30 -25.25
C TYR A 27 2.98 -8.47 -26.49
N GLN A 28 4.23 -8.04 -26.59
CA GLN A 28 4.74 -7.31 -27.73
C GLN A 28 6.08 -7.90 -28.17
N ALA A 29 6.26 -8.03 -29.48
CA ALA A 29 7.51 -8.52 -30.07
C ALA A 29 7.81 -7.80 -31.38
N VAL A 30 9.09 -7.54 -31.62
CA VAL A 30 9.57 -7.03 -32.92
C VAL A 30 9.90 -8.23 -33.80
N ILE A 31 9.24 -8.33 -34.95
CA ILE A 31 9.39 -9.47 -35.85
C ILE A 31 10.41 -9.16 -36.94
N ARG A 32 11.34 -10.09 -37.13
CA ARG A 32 12.37 -10.04 -38.17
C ARG A 32 12.33 -11.32 -39.00
N ASN A 33 12.56 -11.22 -40.30
CA ASN A 33 12.63 -12.38 -41.19
C ASN A 33 13.99 -13.10 -41.07
N SER A 34 14.18 -14.18 -41.84
CA SER A 34 15.40 -14.99 -41.88
C SER A 34 16.66 -14.22 -42.34
N THR A 35 16.50 -13.05 -42.98
CA THR A 35 17.58 -12.14 -43.38
C THR A 35 17.80 -11.00 -42.38
N ASN A 36 17.19 -11.08 -41.18
CA ASN A 36 17.27 -10.10 -40.10
C ASN A 36 16.63 -8.72 -40.40
N GLN A 37 15.83 -8.62 -41.46
CA GLN A 37 15.08 -7.42 -41.82
C GLN A 37 13.75 -7.36 -41.04
N LEU A 38 13.29 -6.15 -40.70
CA LEU A 38 12.01 -5.95 -40.01
C LEU A 38 10.84 -6.36 -40.91
N VAL A 39 9.91 -7.14 -40.37
CA VAL A 39 8.64 -7.45 -41.03
C VAL A 39 7.67 -6.33 -40.67
N THR A 40 7.49 -5.34 -41.55
CA THR A 40 6.70 -4.11 -41.25
C THR A 40 5.39 -4.09 -42.02
N SER A 41 4.31 -3.61 -41.37
CA SER A 41 2.97 -3.49 -41.98
C SER A 41 2.48 -4.78 -42.66
N HIS A 42 2.84 -5.93 -42.11
CA HIS A 42 2.57 -7.24 -42.70
C HIS A 42 1.85 -8.16 -41.71
N SER A 43 1.03 -9.06 -42.23
CA SER A 43 0.34 -10.07 -41.42
C SER A 43 1.34 -11.13 -40.96
N VAL A 44 1.34 -11.46 -39.67
CA VAL A 44 2.19 -12.47 -39.06
C VAL A 44 1.35 -13.44 -38.24
N GLY A 45 1.71 -14.72 -38.28
CA GLY A 45 1.10 -15.78 -37.48
C GLY A 45 1.95 -16.01 -36.24
N ILE A 46 1.36 -15.98 -35.05
CA ILE A 46 2.07 -16.20 -33.78
C ILE A 46 1.38 -17.32 -33.02
N ARG A 47 2.13 -18.37 -32.65
CA ARG A 47 1.71 -19.37 -31.68
C ARG A 47 2.41 -19.12 -30.35
N ILE A 48 1.62 -19.06 -29.28
CA ILE A 48 2.10 -18.95 -27.91
C ILE A 48 1.84 -20.27 -27.20
N SER A 49 2.85 -20.79 -26.51
CA SER A 49 2.69 -21.94 -25.62
C SER A 49 3.24 -21.63 -24.23
N ILE A 50 2.53 -22.05 -23.21
CA ILE A 50 2.96 -21.97 -21.80
C ILE A 50 3.54 -23.32 -21.42
N LEU A 51 4.83 -23.36 -21.11
CA LEU A 51 5.55 -24.57 -20.70
C LEU A 51 5.78 -24.56 -19.18
N GLN A 52 5.72 -25.73 -18.54
CA GLN A 52 5.91 -25.87 -17.10
C GLN A 52 7.28 -26.47 -16.75
N ASP A 53 7.87 -26.01 -15.65
CA ASP A 53 9.10 -26.48 -14.99
C ASP A 53 10.43 -26.25 -15.74
N SER A 54 10.46 -26.24 -17.07
CA SER A 54 11.67 -25.94 -17.85
C SER A 54 11.36 -25.31 -19.22
N PRO A 55 12.36 -24.71 -19.91
CA PRO A 55 12.19 -24.18 -21.28
C PRO A 55 11.81 -25.23 -22.33
N GLU A 56 12.05 -26.52 -22.06
CA GLU A 56 11.68 -27.68 -22.88
C GLU A 56 10.54 -28.50 -22.24
N GLY A 57 9.90 -27.95 -21.21
CA GLY A 57 8.86 -28.62 -20.43
C GLY A 57 7.58 -28.89 -21.20
N ALA A 58 6.67 -29.63 -20.58
CA ALA A 58 5.36 -29.93 -21.17
C ALA A 58 4.55 -28.63 -21.37
N SER A 59 3.92 -28.49 -22.54
CA SER A 59 2.99 -27.40 -22.82
C SER A 59 1.67 -27.64 -22.08
N VAL A 60 1.35 -26.76 -21.12
CA VAL A 60 0.09 -26.80 -20.37
C VAL A 60 -1.02 -26.01 -21.06
N TYR A 61 -0.66 -25.13 -21.99
CA TYR A 61 -1.58 -24.34 -22.80
C TYR A 61 -0.91 -23.85 -24.08
N SER A 62 -1.65 -23.82 -25.19
CA SER A 62 -1.21 -23.25 -26.46
C SER A 62 -2.34 -22.54 -27.19
N GLU A 63 -2.04 -21.42 -27.85
CA GLU A 63 -2.98 -20.64 -28.66
C GLU A 63 -2.30 -20.03 -29.89
N THR A 64 -3.10 -19.67 -30.89
CA THR A 64 -2.65 -18.97 -32.10
C THR A 64 -3.27 -17.59 -32.24
N HIS A 65 -2.51 -16.70 -32.85
CA HIS A 65 -2.86 -15.31 -33.14
C HIS A 65 -2.47 -14.98 -34.58
N THR A 66 -3.28 -14.15 -35.23
CA THR A 66 -2.95 -13.49 -36.49
C THR A 66 -3.01 -11.98 -36.24
N THR A 67 -1.90 -11.28 -36.46
CA THR A 67 -1.82 -9.82 -36.23
C THR A 67 -1.01 -9.16 -37.34
N THR A 68 -1.19 -7.85 -37.51
CA THR A 68 -0.37 -7.04 -38.42
C THR A 68 0.70 -6.30 -37.63
N THR A 69 1.95 -6.33 -38.07
CA THR A 69 3.03 -5.54 -37.47
C THR A 69 2.91 -4.05 -37.85
N ASN A 70 3.39 -3.14 -37.01
CA ASN A 70 3.43 -1.71 -37.37
C ASN A 70 4.67 -1.35 -38.23
N ALA A 71 4.84 -0.06 -38.54
CA ALA A 71 5.98 0.45 -39.33
C ALA A 71 7.37 0.15 -38.72
N ASN A 72 7.44 -0.18 -37.43
CA ASN A 72 8.66 -0.55 -36.73
C ASN A 72 8.81 -2.08 -36.58
N GLY A 73 7.93 -2.87 -37.21
CA GLY A 73 7.92 -4.32 -37.13
C GLY A 73 7.38 -4.88 -35.81
N LEU A 74 6.71 -4.05 -35.00
CA LEU A 74 6.15 -4.44 -33.71
C LEU A 74 4.79 -5.13 -33.90
N ALA A 75 4.67 -6.37 -33.42
CA ALA A 75 3.41 -7.08 -33.22
C ALA A 75 2.94 -6.89 -31.77
N THR A 76 1.64 -6.69 -31.57
CA THR A 76 1.01 -6.58 -30.25
C THR A 76 -0.15 -7.56 -30.17
N ILE A 77 -0.15 -8.44 -29.17
CA ILE A 77 -1.21 -9.44 -28.92
C ILE A 77 -1.54 -9.52 -27.43
N GLU A 78 -2.66 -10.15 -27.09
CA GLU A 78 -3.04 -10.47 -25.71
C GLU A 78 -3.02 -11.99 -25.51
N ILE A 79 -2.07 -12.50 -24.73
CA ILE A 79 -1.98 -13.92 -24.40
C ILE A 79 -3.21 -14.32 -23.56
N GLY A 80 -3.88 -15.40 -23.95
CA GLY A 80 -5.19 -15.82 -23.40
C GLY A 80 -6.39 -15.22 -24.15
N GLY A 81 -6.15 -14.43 -25.20
CA GLY A 81 -7.17 -13.88 -26.09
C GLY A 81 -7.15 -14.47 -27.52
N GLY A 82 -6.27 -15.42 -27.80
CA GLY A 82 -6.10 -16.04 -29.12
C GLY A 82 -7.06 -17.22 -29.34
N THR A 83 -6.85 -17.94 -30.44
CA THR A 83 -7.58 -19.19 -30.71
C THR A 83 -6.87 -20.35 -30.01
N PRO A 84 -7.48 -21.01 -29.00
CA PRO A 84 -6.81 -22.10 -28.28
C PRO A 84 -6.52 -23.29 -29.20
N VAL A 85 -5.30 -23.81 -29.12
CA VAL A 85 -4.86 -25.06 -29.79
C VAL A 85 -4.91 -26.23 -28.83
N SER A 86 -4.52 -26.02 -27.57
CA SER A 86 -4.57 -27.04 -26.51
C SER A 86 -4.60 -26.41 -25.12
N GLY A 87 -5.18 -27.12 -24.14
CA GLY A 87 -5.34 -26.64 -22.77
C GLY A 87 -6.41 -25.56 -22.61
N ASN A 88 -6.59 -25.08 -21.38
CA ASN A 88 -7.47 -23.97 -21.05
C ASN A 88 -6.66 -22.94 -20.23
N PHE A 89 -6.57 -21.71 -20.71
CA PHE A 89 -5.81 -20.65 -20.05
C PHE A 89 -6.29 -20.40 -18.62
N ASP A 90 -7.61 -20.44 -18.42
CA ASP A 90 -8.24 -20.21 -17.11
C ASP A 90 -7.99 -21.34 -16.10
N ALA A 91 -7.58 -22.51 -16.59
CA ALA A 91 -7.30 -23.70 -15.77
C ALA A 91 -5.82 -23.85 -15.42
N ILE A 92 -4.94 -22.96 -15.91
CA ILE A 92 -3.51 -23.02 -15.60
C ILE A 92 -3.30 -22.75 -14.11
N ASN A 93 -2.72 -23.71 -13.40
CA ASN A 93 -2.39 -23.54 -11.99
C ASN A 93 -1.09 -22.75 -11.83
N TRP A 94 -1.16 -21.43 -11.97
CA TRP A 94 -0.02 -20.50 -11.84
C TRP A 94 0.75 -20.57 -10.51
N SER A 95 0.24 -21.31 -9.51
CA SER A 95 0.91 -21.49 -8.22
C SER A 95 1.90 -22.67 -8.15
N THR A 96 1.90 -23.56 -9.16
CA THR A 96 2.70 -24.78 -9.15
C THR A 96 3.85 -24.72 -10.15
N GLY A 97 5.07 -24.50 -9.66
CA GLY A 97 6.28 -24.53 -10.50
C GLY A 97 6.60 -23.19 -11.17
N ILE A 98 7.61 -23.22 -12.03
CA ILE A 98 8.01 -22.08 -12.88
C ILE A 98 7.42 -22.27 -14.27
N TYR A 99 7.04 -21.17 -14.91
CA TYR A 99 6.43 -21.18 -16.24
C TYR A 99 7.28 -20.45 -17.27
N TYR A 100 7.22 -20.90 -18.51
CA TYR A 100 7.91 -20.31 -19.66
C TYR A 100 6.93 -19.99 -20.77
N ILE A 101 7.13 -18.87 -21.46
CA ILE A 101 6.43 -18.52 -22.70
C ILE A 101 7.31 -18.93 -23.87
N LYS A 102 6.85 -19.89 -24.66
CA LYS A 102 7.40 -20.22 -25.97
C LYS A 102 6.60 -19.48 -27.05
N THR A 103 7.29 -18.62 -27.78
CA THR A 103 6.74 -17.89 -28.92
C THR A 103 7.27 -18.50 -30.21
N GLU A 104 6.37 -18.85 -31.12
CA GLU A 104 6.67 -19.39 -32.43
C GLU A 104 6.00 -18.50 -33.47
N THR A 105 6.75 -17.96 -34.44
CA THR A 105 6.24 -16.96 -35.39
C THR A 105 6.45 -17.41 -36.83
N ASP A 106 5.40 -17.22 -37.64
CA ASP A 106 5.41 -17.28 -39.09
C ASP A 106 5.35 -15.83 -39.63
N PRO A 107 6.46 -15.31 -40.19
CA PRO A 107 6.54 -13.94 -40.68
C PRO A 107 5.66 -13.68 -41.91
N ASP A 108 5.15 -14.72 -42.59
CA ASP A 108 4.30 -14.61 -43.77
C ASP A 108 2.80 -14.76 -43.43
N GLY A 109 2.45 -14.87 -42.14
CA GLY A 109 1.06 -14.88 -41.68
C GLY A 109 0.39 -16.26 -41.68
N GLY A 110 1.13 -17.32 -41.98
CA GLY A 110 0.64 -18.70 -42.01
C GLY A 110 0.81 -19.46 -40.69
N THR A 111 0.90 -20.80 -40.80
CA THR A 111 1.11 -21.72 -39.68
C THR A 111 2.48 -22.42 -39.71
N SER A 112 3.38 -21.96 -40.58
CA SER A 112 4.72 -22.49 -40.77
C SER A 112 5.71 -21.74 -39.87
N TYR A 113 5.56 -21.92 -38.56
CA TYR A 113 6.32 -21.18 -37.56
C TYR A 113 7.82 -21.50 -37.65
N SER A 114 8.61 -20.53 -38.12
CA SER A 114 10.04 -20.67 -38.38
C SER A 114 10.92 -19.98 -37.34
N ILE A 115 10.39 -18.96 -36.65
CA ILE A 115 11.09 -18.20 -35.62
C ILE A 115 10.60 -18.69 -34.27
N THR A 116 11.49 -19.23 -33.43
CA THR A 116 11.14 -19.72 -32.08
C THR A 116 11.97 -19.02 -31.01
N GLY A 117 11.34 -18.67 -29.89
CA GLY A 117 12.01 -18.14 -28.71
C GLY A 117 11.29 -18.56 -27.43
N THR A 118 12.05 -18.95 -26.41
CA THR A 118 11.50 -19.33 -25.10
C THR A 118 12.03 -18.38 -24.03
N SER A 119 11.15 -17.85 -23.19
CA SER A 119 11.50 -16.95 -22.09
C SER A 119 10.76 -17.33 -20.81
N GLN A 120 11.41 -17.20 -19.65
CA GLN A 120 10.77 -17.48 -18.37
C GLN A 120 9.76 -16.39 -18.03
N LEU A 121 8.58 -16.79 -17.56
CA LEU A 121 7.56 -15.88 -17.04
C LEU A 121 7.94 -15.51 -15.61
N LEU A 122 8.42 -14.27 -15.43
CA LEU A 122 8.79 -13.73 -14.12
C LEU A 122 7.57 -13.08 -13.44
N SER A 123 7.50 -13.19 -12.11
CA SER A 123 6.44 -12.56 -11.33
C SER A 123 6.62 -11.04 -11.27
N VAL A 124 5.52 -10.30 -11.39
CA VAL A 124 5.53 -8.85 -11.14
C VAL A 124 5.80 -8.56 -9.66
N PRO A 125 6.47 -7.45 -9.29
CA PRO A 125 6.82 -7.15 -7.89
C PRO A 125 5.64 -7.17 -6.91
N TYR A 126 4.42 -6.85 -7.38
CA TYR A 126 3.20 -6.90 -6.57
C TYR A 126 2.73 -8.34 -6.28
N ALA A 127 3.03 -9.31 -7.16
CA ALA A 127 2.71 -10.73 -6.99
C ALA A 127 3.70 -11.47 -6.06
N LEU A 128 4.94 -10.97 -5.94
CA LEU A 128 5.89 -11.45 -4.93
C LEU A 128 5.40 -11.15 -3.50
N TYR A 129 4.69 -10.03 -3.32
CA TYR A 129 4.07 -9.67 -2.04
C TYR A 129 2.82 -10.50 -1.73
N SER A 130 2.06 -10.94 -2.74
CA SER A 130 0.91 -11.84 -2.53
C SER A 130 1.29 -13.29 -2.22
N LYS A 131 2.54 -13.72 -2.50
CA LYS A 131 3.06 -15.02 -2.04
C LYS A 131 3.23 -15.07 -0.51
N GLN A 132 3.37 -13.92 0.16
CA GLN A 132 3.36 -13.83 1.62
C GLN A 132 1.96 -13.72 2.23
N ALA A 133 0.90 -13.65 1.40
CA ALA A 133 -0.47 -13.38 1.86
C ALA A 133 -1.47 -14.50 1.52
N LYS A 134 -1.01 -15.72 1.22
CA LYS A 134 -1.90 -16.86 1.01
C LYS A 134 -1.95 -17.73 2.27
N THR A 135 -3.03 -17.54 3.02
CA THR A 135 -3.54 -18.40 4.10
C THR A 135 -2.81 -18.29 5.43
N ALA A 136 -3.19 -17.29 6.24
CA ALA A 136 -3.17 -17.49 7.69
C ALA A 136 -4.33 -18.43 8.04
N ASP A 137 -4.09 -19.74 7.94
CA ASP A 137 -4.91 -20.70 8.65
C ASP A 137 -4.67 -20.48 10.14
N TYR A 138 -5.69 -20.02 10.86
CA TYR A 138 -5.61 -19.77 12.29
C TYR A 138 -5.37 -21.06 13.11
N ASN A 139 -5.36 -22.23 12.46
CA ASN A 139 -5.11 -23.54 13.08
C ASN A 139 -3.94 -24.34 12.47
N ASP A 140 -3.15 -23.81 11.52
CA ASP A 140 -2.00 -24.54 11.01
C ASP A 140 -0.81 -24.49 11.99
N LEU A 141 -0.69 -25.56 12.78
CA LEU A 141 0.43 -25.82 13.69
C LEU A 141 1.61 -26.56 13.03
N THR A 142 1.63 -26.73 11.69
CA THR A 142 2.66 -27.55 11.02
C THR A 142 4.01 -26.87 10.83
N ASN A 143 4.11 -25.56 11.06
CA ASN A 143 5.38 -24.81 11.04
C ASN A 143 5.85 -24.35 12.43
N LYS A 144 5.72 -25.20 13.45
CA LYS A 144 6.54 -25.04 14.67
C LYS A 144 8.00 -25.42 14.37
N PRO A 145 8.98 -24.58 14.70
CA PRO A 145 10.35 -25.03 14.86
C PRO A 145 10.34 -26.20 15.86
N ILE A 146 10.92 -27.33 15.47
CA ILE A 146 11.11 -28.47 16.36
C ILE A 146 12.02 -27.99 17.49
N LEU A 147 11.43 -27.73 18.65
CA LEU A 147 12.18 -27.56 19.89
C LEU A 147 12.81 -28.91 20.22
N PHE A 148 14.13 -28.91 20.20
CA PHE A 148 15.06 -29.86 20.80
C PHE A 148 14.42 -30.80 21.85
N ASN A 149 14.36 -32.11 21.58
CA ASN A 149 13.79 -33.10 22.51
C ASN A 149 14.78 -33.65 23.56
N GLY A 150 15.95 -33.02 23.71
CA GLY A 150 16.90 -33.40 24.77
C GLY A 150 17.68 -34.69 24.55
N ALA A 151 17.61 -35.36 23.39
CA ALA A 151 18.47 -36.49 23.09
C ALA A 151 19.81 -36.03 22.46
N PHE A 152 20.93 -36.31 23.14
CA PHE A 152 22.30 -35.94 22.74
C PHE A 152 22.80 -36.63 21.44
N SER A 153 22.01 -37.55 20.87
CA SER A 153 22.37 -38.33 19.68
C SER A 153 22.11 -37.62 18.35
N SER A 154 21.41 -36.46 18.34
CA SER A 154 21.00 -35.79 17.11
C SER A 154 21.94 -34.69 16.60
N LEU A 155 23.16 -34.56 17.13
CA LEU A 155 24.17 -33.65 16.57
C LEU A 155 25.11 -34.39 15.60
N THR A 156 24.84 -34.26 14.31
CA THR A 156 25.79 -34.60 13.24
C THR A 156 26.73 -33.41 12.98
N GLY A 157 28.02 -33.59 13.22
CA GLY A 157 29.07 -32.58 12.94
C GLY A 157 30.09 -32.38 14.05
N LYS A 158 30.64 -33.45 14.64
CA LYS A 158 31.67 -33.33 15.68
C LYS A 158 33.03 -32.89 15.10
N PRO A 159 33.63 -31.79 15.58
CA PRO A 159 35.05 -31.56 15.42
C PRO A 159 35.82 -32.52 16.31
N THR A 160 36.53 -33.45 15.67
CA THR A 160 37.50 -34.35 16.28
C THR A 160 38.84 -33.62 16.42
N THR A 161 39.05 -32.92 17.54
CA THR A 161 40.32 -32.85 18.30
C THR A 161 40.39 -31.63 19.20
N LEU A 162 40.79 -31.91 20.44
CA LEU A 162 41.16 -30.95 21.46
C LEU A 162 42.69 -30.83 21.42
N ALA A 163 43.22 -29.75 20.84
CA ALA A 163 44.64 -29.42 20.88
C ALA A 163 44.79 -27.94 21.18
N GLY A 164 45.33 -27.62 22.36
CA GLY A 164 45.64 -26.22 22.68
C GLY A 164 45.82 -25.87 24.16
N TYR A 165 46.43 -26.78 24.94
CA TYR A 165 47.28 -26.54 26.11
C TYR A 165 46.98 -25.39 27.08
N GLY A 166 46.70 -25.77 28.33
CA GLY A 166 46.57 -24.84 29.45
C GLY A 166 46.78 -25.40 30.86
N ILE A 167 47.60 -26.44 31.03
CA ILE A 167 48.44 -26.68 32.24
C ILE A 167 47.82 -27.41 33.47
N MET A 168 48.39 -28.62 33.67
CA MET A 168 48.83 -29.34 34.88
C MET A 168 47.85 -29.91 35.92
N ASP A 169 47.70 -31.24 35.84
CA ASP A 169 48.07 -32.29 36.82
C ASP A 169 48.51 -31.88 38.25
N GLY A 170 47.92 -32.59 39.22
CA GLY A 170 48.19 -32.50 40.65
C GLY A 170 47.43 -33.56 41.47
N MET A 171 47.69 -34.83 41.15
CA MET A 171 47.32 -36.08 41.84
C MET A 171 47.20 -36.01 43.39
N SER A 172 46.11 -36.53 43.97
CA SER A 172 46.18 -37.23 45.27
C SER A 172 45.01 -38.19 45.48
N THR A 173 45.27 -39.49 45.48
CA THR A 173 44.71 -40.39 46.52
C THR A 173 45.67 -41.56 46.73
N ALA A 174 46.16 -41.69 47.96
CA ALA A 174 46.33 -43.00 48.57
C ALA A 174 45.11 -43.20 49.48
N HIS A 175 44.28 -44.21 49.17
CA HIS A 175 43.21 -44.68 50.03
C HIS A 175 43.64 -46.03 50.61
N VAL A 176 43.43 -46.22 51.91
CA VAL A 176 43.92 -47.39 52.66
C VAL A 176 42.90 -48.52 52.58
N ALA A 177 43.41 -49.69 52.20
CA ALA A 177 43.00 -51.06 52.48
C ALA A 177 41.62 -51.30 53.12
N ASN A 178 40.72 -51.95 52.36
CA ASN A 178 39.70 -52.83 52.91
C ASN A 178 39.80 -54.18 52.19
N GLY A 179 40.35 -55.19 52.86
CA GLY A 179 40.44 -56.55 52.28
C GLY A 179 41.47 -57.53 52.83
N ILE A 180 42.21 -57.23 53.91
CA ILE A 180 43.10 -58.24 54.54
C ILE A 180 42.64 -58.49 55.97
N THR A 181 41.97 -59.62 56.16
CA THR A 181 41.57 -60.17 57.46
C THR A 181 42.72 -60.90 58.14
N SER A 182 42.62 -61.04 59.46
CA SER A 182 43.62 -61.48 60.44
C SER A 182 44.11 -62.94 60.37
N SER A 183 44.01 -63.60 59.21
CA SER A 183 44.52 -64.96 58.96
C SER A 183 45.71 -65.02 57.98
N LEU A 184 46.27 -63.87 57.60
CA LEU A 184 47.44 -63.76 56.70
C LEU A 184 48.62 -62.95 57.30
N ILE A 185 48.69 -62.85 58.63
CA ILE A 185 49.79 -62.17 59.35
C ILE A 185 50.89 -63.18 59.72
N THR A 186 51.44 -63.88 58.72
CA THR A 186 52.61 -64.75 58.93
C THR A 186 53.60 -64.74 57.77
N ASN A 187 53.74 -63.63 57.04
CA ASN A 187 54.68 -63.63 55.91
C ASN A 187 55.48 -62.36 55.63
N TRP A 188 55.75 -61.52 56.63
CA TRP A 188 56.76 -60.44 56.43
C TRP A 188 58.00 -60.56 57.30
N ASN A 189 57.91 -61.16 58.49
CA ASN A 189 59.09 -61.30 59.36
C ASN A 189 60.04 -62.45 58.96
N THR A 190 59.63 -63.33 58.05
CA THR A 190 60.45 -64.46 57.55
C THR A 190 60.45 -64.61 56.03
N ALA A 191 59.84 -63.66 55.29
CA ALA A 191 59.96 -63.56 53.82
C ALA A 191 60.90 -62.45 53.32
N PHE A 192 61.35 -61.50 54.18
CA PHE A 192 62.43 -60.55 53.84
C PHE A 192 63.44 -60.26 55.00
N SER A 193 63.37 -61.00 56.11
CA SER A 193 64.47 -61.23 57.08
C SER A 193 65.07 -60.05 57.89
N TRP A 194 64.29 -59.23 58.61
CA TRP A 194 64.85 -58.24 59.56
C TRP A 194 64.17 -58.36 60.93
N GLY A 195 64.95 -58.81 61.93
CA GLY A 195 64.49 -59.32 63.22
C GLY A 195 63.95 -58.32 64.27
N ASN A 196 63.76 -58.87 65.47
CA ASN A 196 63.02 -58.37 66.64
C ASN A 196 63.60 -57.12 67.33
N HIS A 197 62.77 -56.09 67.56
CA HIS A 197 63.05 -54.97 68.47
C HIS A 197 61.86 -54.65 69.40
N SER A 198 61.49 -55.63 70.22
CA SER A 198 60.99 -55.36 71.57
C SER A 198 61.91 -54.35 72.27
N LEU A 199 61.32 -53.28 72.84
CA LEU A 199 61.87 -52.30 73.80
C LEU A 199 62.10 -50.87 73.25
N ALA A 200 61.46 -49.93 73.97
CA ALA A 200 61.61 -48.46 73.96
C ALA A 200 60.93 -47.73 72.78
N GLY A 201 60.04 -46.75 72.96
CA GLY A 201 59.61 -45.97 74.12
C GLY A 201 58.90 -44.72 73.58
N TYR A 202 57.85 -44.25 74.24
CA TYR A 202 57.22 -42.95 73.95
C TYR A 202 58.17 -41.80 74.36
N ALA A 203 58.40 -40.82 73.49
CA ALA A 203 58.77 -39.43 73.83
C ALA A 203 58.63 -38.55 72.57
N VAL A 204 57.55 -37.77 72.43
CA VAL A 204 57.47 -36.32 72.74
C VAL A 204 58.27 -35.41 71.79
N TYR A 205 57.47 -34.70 70.98
CA TYR A 205 57.60 -33.38 70.32
C TYR A 205 58.79 -32.47 70.70
N PRO A 206 59.20 -31.57 69.78
CA PRO A 206 58.55 -30.25 69.77
C PRO A 206 58.17 -29.73 68.37
N SER A 207 57.03 -29.03 68.36
CA SER A 207 56.68 -27.92 67.46
C SER A 207 57.90 -27.05 67.10
N GLN A 208 57.97 -26.46 65.91
CA GLN A 208 57.31 -25.17 65.63
C GLN A 208 57.27 -24.90 64.12
N THR A 209 56.07 -24.79 63.55
CA THR A 209 55.41 -23.55 63.07
C THR A 209 56.15 -22.79 61.96
N GLY A 210 55.57 -22.80 60.76
CA GLY A 210 55.88 -21.80 59.73
C GLY A 210 55.41 -22.19 58.33
N ASN A 211 54.25 -21.66 57.94
CA ASN A 211 53.73 -21.51 56.57
C ASN A 211 53.21 -22.73 55.78
N ASN A 212 51.87 -22.84 55.80
CA ASN A 212 51.03 -22.86 54.59
C ASN A 212 51.43 -23.78 53.44
N GLY A 213 51.39 -25.09 53.69
CA GLY A 213 50.73 -26.04 52.79
C GLY A 213 51.16 -26.06 51.32
N LYS A 214 52.41 -25.74 51.00
CA LYS A 214 52.96 -25.94 49.65
C LYS A 214 54.07 -26.99 49.69
N TYR A 215 53.81 -28.16 49.13
CA TYR A 215 54.81 -29.21 48.96
C TYR A 215 55.62 -28.94 47.68
N LEU A 216 56.90 -28.63 47.86
CA LEU A 216 57.90 -28.68 46.80
C LEU A 216 58.14 -30.17 46.47
N LYS A 217 58.05 -30.56 45.19
CA LYS A 217 58.74 -31.78 44.71
C LYS A 217 59.94 -31.36 43.87
N THR A 218 61.08 -31.98 44.12
CA THR A 218 62.29 -31.86 43.30
C THR A 218 62.58 -33.25 42.70
N ASN A 219 63.14 -33.30 41.50
CA ASN A 219 63.68 -34.54 40.93
C ASN A 219 65.23 -34.55 40.95
N GLY A 220 65.83 -33.71 41.79
CA GLY A 220 67.28 -33.60 41.93
C GLY A 220 67.94 -32.40 41.25
N THR A 221 67.29 -31.64 40.34
CA THR A 221 67.91 -30.42 39.75
C THR A 221 66.99 -29.22 39.49
N THR A 222 65.65 -29.31 39.53
CA THR A 222 64.75 -28.13 39.48
C THR A 222 63.48 -28.32 40.32
N ALA A 223 62.87 -27.22 40.77
CA ALA A 223 61.62 -27.18 41.53
C ALA A 223 60.54 -26.37 40.77
N SER A 224 59.32 -26.88 40.64
CA SER A 224 58.16 -26.16 40.09
C SER A 224 56.88 -26.41 40.92
N TRP A 225 55.93 -25.48 40.87
CA TRP A 225 54.66 -25.51 41.62
C TRP A 225 53.52 -25.98 40.71
N SER A 226 52.79 -27.05 41.07
CA SER A 226 51.55 -27.47 40.38
C SER A 226 50.28 -27.03 41.14
N LYS A 227 49.18 -26.82 40.40
CA LYS A 227 47.85 -26.42 40.93
C LYS A 227 47.10 -27.62 41.50
N LEU A 228 46.26 -27.40 42.50
CA LEU A 228 45.34 -28.41 43.04
C LEU A 228 44.27 -28.76 41.98
N ALA A 229 44.18 -30.02 41.58
CA ALA A 229 43.10 -30.54 40.73
C ALA A 229 42.19 -31.45 41.57
N VAL A 230 40.87 -31.24 41.51
CA VAL A 230 39.87 -32.09 42.17
C VAL A 230 39.02 -32.74 41.08
N GLN A 231 39.06 -34.08 41.01
CA GLN A 231 38.38 -34.89 39.99
C GLN A 231 37.71 -36.08 40.70
N GLY A 232 36.43 -36.33 40.41
CA GLY A 232 35.65 -37.45 40.93
C GLY A 232 34.42 -37.68 40.05
N GLU A 233 33.87 -38.89 40.06
CA GLU A 233 32.56 -39.21 39.44
C GLU A 233 31.55 -39.37 40.57
N THR A 234 30.41 -38.67 40.48
CA THR A 234 29.30 -38.87 41.44
C THR A 234 28.22 -39.77 40.85
N GLY A 235 27.53 -40.50 41.72
CA GLY A 235 26.43 -41.37 41.28
C GLY A 235 25.12 -40.61 41.04
N LEU A 236 25.00 -39.40 41.59
CA LEU A 236 23.80 -38.55 41.54
C LEU A 236 24.19 -37.07 41.36
N PRO A 237 23.47 -36.28 40.55
CA PRO A 237 23.85 -34.90 40.21
C PRO A 237 23.98 -33.92 41.39
N ASP A 238 23.32 -34.21 42.52
CA ASP A 238 23.32 -33.40 43.74
C ASP A 238 24.40 -33.80 44.75
N GLU A 239 25.23 -34.79 44.43
CA GLU A 239 26.35 -35.17 45.26
C GLU A 239 27.54 -34.21 45.05
N VAL A 240 28.17 -33.81 46.15
CA VAL A 240 29.22 -32.79 46.11
C VAL A 240 30.54 -33.42 45.69
N LEU A 241 31.11 -32.96 44.58
CA LEU A 241 32.44 -33.34 44.10
C LEU A 241 33.56 -32.76 44.95
N PHE A 242 33.36 -31.53 45.43
CA PHE A 242 34.31 -30.81 46.26
C PHE A 242 33.56 -29.83 47.15
N GLU A 243 33.72 -29.93 48.46
CA GLU A 243 33.24 -28.93 49.40
C GLU A 243 34.34 -28.35 50.26
N VAL A 244 34.24 -27.05 50.48
CA VAL A 244 34.95 -26.32 51.52
C VAL A 244 33.95 -26.09 52.65
N LYS A 245 34.28 -26.58 53.84
CA LYS A 245 33.51 -26.35 55.07
C LYS A 245 34.18 -25.32 55.96
N ASN A 246 33.40 -24.53 56.68
CA ASN A 246 33.90 -23.65 57.74
C ASN A 246 34.28 -24.46 59.00
N LYS A 247 34.82 -23.78 60.02
CA LYS A 247 35.22 -24.40 61.29
C LYS A 247 34.08 -25.13 62.03
N ASP A 248 32.83 -24.79 61.71
CA ASP A 248 31.62 -25.33 62.33
C ASP A 248 31.03 -26.49 61.49
N GLY A 249 31.74 -26.94 60.45
CA GLY A 249 31.34 -28.07 59.61
C GLY A 249 30.33 -27.72 58.52
N GLN A 250 30.01 -26.44 58.31
CA GLN A 250 29.04 -26.00 57.31
C GLN A 250 29.72 -25.75 55.96
N THR A 251 29.13 -26.24 54.89
CA THR A 251 29.64 -26.03 53.52
C THR A 251 29.48 -24.57 53.11
N ILE A 252 30.58 -23.91 52.74
CA ILE A 252 30.63 -22.51 52.28
C ILE A 252 30.91 -22.39 50.78
N PHE A 253 31.44 -23.45 50.17
CA PHE A 253 31.63 -23.58 48.73
C PHE A 253 31.51 -25.06 48.38
N ALA A 254 30.71 -25.39 47.38
CA ALA A 254 30.55 -26.75 46.88
C ALA A 254 30.52 -26.74 45.36
N VAL A 255 31.20 -27.72 44.76
CA VAL A 255 31.15 -28.02 43.34
C VAL A 255 30.35 -29.31 43.18
N TYR A 256 29.38 -29.27 42.28
CA TYR A 256 28.55 -30.39 41.85
C TYR A 256 28.79 -30.61 40.36
N ASP A 257 28.36 -31.75 39.82
CA ASP A 257 28.46 -32.02 38.38
C ASP A 257 27.69 -30.98 37.53
N GLU A 258 26.59 -30.43 38.06
CA GLU A 258 25.76 -29.43 37.37
C GLU A 258 26.20 -27.97 37.58
N GLY A 259 27.14 -27.71 38.49
CA GLY A 259 27.62 -26.35 38.74
C GLY A 259 28.18 -26.10 40.12
N VAL A 260 28.50 -24.83 40.39
CA VAL A 260 29.13 -24.40 41.66
C VAL A 260 28.11 -23.67 42.52
N ARG A 261 27.99 -24.07 43.80
CA ARG A 261 27.21 -23.33 44.81
C ARG A 261 28.16 -22.72 45.84
N ILE A 262 28.00 -21.44 46.11
CA ILE A 262 28.73 -20.73 47.15
C ILE A 262 27.74 -20.32 48.23
N PHE A 263 27.92 -20.85 49.44
CA PHE A 263 27.06 -20.56 50.58
C PHE A 263 27.72 -19.47 51.42
N VAL A 264 27.18 -18.25 51.32
CA VAL A 264 27.62 -17.11 52.13
C VAL A 264 26.78 -17.06 53.40
N ASN A 265 27.41 -17.18 54.58
CA ASN A 265 26.73 -17.07 55.85
C ASN A 265 26.36 -15.60 56.12
N ASP A 266 25.08 -15.27 55.99
CA ASP A 266 24.58 -13.91 56.07
C ASP A 266 24.16 -13.54 57.49
N GLN A 267 25.12 -13.57 58.41
CA GLN A 267 24.99 -12.86 59.69
C GLN A 267 25.26 -11.38 59.39
N ALA A 268 24.18 -10.67 59.07
CA ALA A 268 24.05 -9.24 58.77
C ALA A 268 24.32 -8.80 57.30
N LYS A 269 23.22 -8.69 56.53
CA LYS A 269 23.18 -8.03 55.21
C LYS A 269 23.64 -6.57 55.31
N GLY A 270 24.70 -6.23 54.58
CA GLY A 270 25.01 -4.85 54.24
C GLY A 270 23.89 -4.21 53.41
N ALA A 271 23.66 -2.91 53.58
CA ALA A 271 22.44 -2.23 53.14
C ALA A 271 22.14 -2.22 51.63
N LYS A 272 23.06 -2.64 50.74
CA LYS A 272 22.82 -2.77 49.29
C LYS A 272 23.73 -3.83 48.66
N GLY A 273 23.13 -4.87 48.09
CA GLY A 273 23.79 -5.86 47.24
C GLY A 273 22.76 -6.58 46.39
N GLY A 274 22.85 -6.43 45.06
CA GLY A 274 21.93 -7.02 44.09
C GLY A 274 20.68 -6.17 43.83
N PHE A 275 20.36 -5.94 42.56
CA PHE A 275 19.16 -5.21 42.12
C PHE A 275 17.90 -5.94 42.61
N ALA A 276 17.25 -5.42 43.65
CA ALA A 276 16.01 -5.98 44.21
C ALA A 276 14.87 -4.98 44.12
N VAL A 277 13.80 -5.35 43.41
CA VAL A 277 12.51 -4.66 43.43
C VAL A 277 11.60 -5.44 44.38
N GLY A 278 11.30 -4.87 45.55
CA GLY A 278 10.41 -5.49 46.55
C GLY A 278 9.63 -4.44 47.33
N GLY A 279 8.42 -4.79 47.79
CA GLY A 279 7.61 -3.96 48.68
C GLY A 279 8.16 -3.96 50.11
N PHE A 280 8.10 -2.81 50.79
CA PHE A 280 8.52 -2.69 52.19
C PHE A 280 7.32 -2.98 53.10
N GLY A 281 7.28 -4.18 53.70
CA GLY A 281 6.22 -4.60 54.61
C GLY A 281 6.68 -5.69 55.57
N LEU A 282 6.10 -5.73 56.78
CA LEU A 282 6.43 -6.69 57.83
C LEU A 282 5.78 -8.08 57.62
N ALA A 283 5.01 -8.26 56.56
CA ALA A 283 4.33 -9.50 56.23
C ALA A 283 4.69 -9.94 54.80
N LYS A 284 4.99 -11.24 54.64
CA LYS A 284 5.09 -11.89 53.33
C LYS A 284 3.69 -11.96 52.72
N GLN A 285 3.36 -11.03 51.83
CA GLN A 285 2.19 -11.14 50.95
C GLN A 285 2.51 -12.15 49.83
N GLU A 286 1.48 -12.65 49.13
CA GLU A 286 1.68 -13.57 48.00
C GLU A 286 2.62 -12.98 46.93
N SER A 287 3.35 -13.85 46.23
CA SER A 287 4.38 -13.47 45.26
C SER A 287 3.79 -12.65 44.11
N GLN A 288 4.01 -11.33 44.15
CA GLN A 288 3.65 -10.42 43.05
C GLN A 288 4.89 -10.11 42.21
N LYS A 289 4.77 -10.26 40.89
CA LYS A 289 5.84 -9.90 39.93
C LYS A 289 5.87 -8.38 39.76
N TYR A 290 6.94 -7.72 40.20
CA TYR A 290 7.10 -6.26 40.09
C TYR A 290 7.91 -5.82 38.86
N LEU A 291 8.88 -6.64 38.44
CA LEU A 291 9.65 -6.46 37.23
C LEU A 291 9.90 -7.85 36.62
N TYR A 292 9.60 -7.98 35.34
CA TYR A 292 9.85 -9.19 34.56
C TYR A 292 10.81 -8.82 33.44
N VAL A 293 11.96 -9.49 33.39
CA VAL A 293 12.98 -9.33 32.36
C VAL A 293 13.17 -10.68 31.72
N ASP A 294 12.98 -10.75 30.41
CA ASP A 294 13.31 -11.89 29.58
C ASP A 294 14.18 -11.40 28.40
N GLY A 295 14.68 -12.31 27.56
CA GLY A 295 15.56 -11.95 26.43
C GLY A 295 14.88 -11.10 25.34
N ASP A 296 13.55 -11.01 25.38
CA ASP A 296 12.69 -10.38 24.38
C ASP A 296 12.07 -9.06 24.92
N SER A 297 11.84 -8.95 26.23
CA SER A 297 11.18 -7.77 26.82
C SER A 297 11.50 -7.49 28.29
N ILE A 298 11.33 -6.22 28.68
CA ILE A 298 11.28 -5.78 30.09
C ILE A 298 9.88 -5.24 30.38
N ARG A 299 9.20 -5.81 31.38
CA ARG A 299 7.86 -5.40 31.85
C ARG A 299 7.88 -5.00 33.32
N ALA A 300 7.41 -3.80 33.62
CA ALA A 300 7.22 -3.31 34.99
C ALA A 300 5.73 -3.31 35.36
N TYR A 301 5.38 -3.95 36.48
CA TYR A 301 4.00 -4.01 36.98
C TYR A 301 3.85 -3.00 38.13
N VAL A 302 2.85 -2.12 38.05
CA VAL A 302 2.56 -1.08 39.05
C VAL A 302 1.17 -1.30 39.63
N ASP A 303 1.07 -1.38 40.96
CA ASP A 303 -0.22 -1.40 41.65
C ASP A 303 -0.89 -0.02 41.57
N THR A 304 -2.14 0.00 41.10
CA THR A 304 -2.95 1.23 40.92
C THR A 304 -4.08 1.36 41.94
N THR A 305 -4.20 0.42 42.88
CA THR A 305 -5.35 0.30 43.78
C THR A 305 -5.17 0.99 45.14
N SER A 306 -3.95 1.41 45.49
CA SER A 306 -3.66 2.12 46.74
C SER A 306 -3.23 3.58 46.50
N SER A 307 -3.74 4.49 47.33
CA SER A 307 -3.38 5.91 47.32
C SER A 307 -1.87 6.10 47.48
N LYS A 308 -1.26 6.88 46.57
CA LYS A 308 0.20 7.16 46.49
C LYS A 308 0.89 7.16 47.86
N ALA A 309 1.79 6.19 48.08
CA ALA A 309 2.77 6.27 49.15
C ALA A 309 3.73 7.45 48.90
N ALA A 310 4.24 8.06 49.98
CA ALA A 310 5.02 9.30 49.96
C ALA A 310 6.30 9.26 49.08
N LYS A 311 6.78 8.08 48.70
CA LYS A 311 7.92 7.89 47.78
C LYS A 311 7.68 6.63 46.94
N GLY A 312 7.54 6.79 45.62
CA GLY A 312 7.37 5.69 44.66
C GLY A 312 8.71 5.11 44.21
N GLY A 313 8.79 3.77 44.13
CA GLY A 313 10.01 2.98 43.93
C GLY A 313 10.63 2.95 42.53
N PHE A 314 10.22 3.83 41.62
CA PHE A 314 10.93 4.05 40.35
C PHE A 314 10.93 5.55 40.01
N ALA A 315 11.89 6.26 40.59
CA ALA A 315 12.15 7.66 40.26
C ALA A 315 13.60 7.77 39.75
N VAL A 316 13.77 8.00 38.44
CA VAL A 316 15.03 8.54 37.92
C VAL A 316 15.03 10.03 38.28
N GLY A 317 15.48 10.35 39.49
CA GLY A 317 15.61 11.72 39.98
C GLY A 317 17.05 12.20 39.83
N GLY A 318 17.24 13.36 39.19
CA GLY A 318 18.51 14.09 39.24
C GLY A 318 18.74 14.70 40.63
N PHE A 319 19.98 14.66 41.13
CA PHE A 319 20.40 15.34 42.36
C PHE A 319 20.55 16.84 42.06
N GLY A 320 19.46 17.62 42.23
CA GLY A 320 19.47 19.06 42.04
C GLY A 320 18.31 19.75 42.76
N LEU A 321 18.53 20.96 43.29
CA LEU A 321 17.53 21.74 44.04
C LEU A 321 16.41 22.34 43.16
N SER A 322 16.57 22.28 41.84
CA SER A 322 15.56 22.68 40.86
C SER A 322 15.00 21.44 40.18
N LYS A 323 13.68 21.24 40.27
CA LYS A 323 12.97 20.25 39.45
C LYS A 323 13.03 20.73 38.00
N GLY A 324 14.00 20.24 37.24
CA GLY A 324 14.03 20.44 35.79
C GLY A 324 12.73 19.91 35.16
N TYR A 325 12.33 20.53 34.04
CA TYR A 325 11.24 20.04 33.21
C TYR A 325 11.43 18.54 32.95
N THR A 326 10.48 17.72 33.40
CA THR A 326 10.50 16.27 33.22
C THR A 326 9.55 15.94 32.08
N PRO A 327 10.04 15.79 30.84
CA PRO A 327 9.19 15.45 29.71
C PRO A 327 8.52 14.10 29.95
N LYS A 328 7.18 14.08 29.92
CA LYS A 328 6.41 12.84 29.92
C LYS A 328 6.41 12.30 28.50
N PHE A 329 7.22 11.27 28.27
CA PHE A 329 7.27 10.58 26.97
C PHE A 329 6.19 9.50 26.82
N LEU A 330 5.65 8.99 27.93
CA LEU A 330 4.63 7.96 27.94
C LEU A 330 3.59 8.24 29.03
N SER A 331 2.32 8.32 28.65
CA SER A 331 1.19 8.47 29.56
C SER A 331 0.03 7.60 29.08
N MET A 332 -0.14 6.44 29.71
CA MET A 332 -1.18 5.47 29.37
C MET A 332 -2.19 5.38 30.53
N THR A 333 -3.46 5.58 30.20
CA THR A 333 -4.59 5.36 31.10
C THR A 333 -5.63 4.52 30.36
N PRO A 334 -6.57 3.84 31.03
CA PRO A 334 -7.65 3.11 30.36
C PRO A 334 -8.49 3.98 29.41
N LYS A 335 -8.43 5.30 29.57
CA LYS A 335 -9.16 6.26 28.76
C LYS A 335 -8.28 6.95 27.71
N ASN A 336 -6.96 6.94 27.78
CA ASN A 336 -6.11 7.69 26.85
C ASN A 336 -4.72 7.07 26.74
N TYR A 337 -4.18 6.99 25.52
CA TYR A 337 -2.85 6.47 25.22
C TYR A 337 -2.00 7.57 24.58
N PHE A 338 -1.06 8.16 25.33
CA PHE A 338 -0.19 9.24 24.83
C PHE A 338 1.27 8.80 24.82
N ILE A 339 1.91 8.92 23.65
CA ILE A 339 3.29 8.52 23.40
C ILE A 339 4.00 9.65 22.66
N GLY A 340 5.13 10.12 23.19
CA GLY A 340 5.88 11.26 22.67
C GLY A 340 5.78 12.50 23.57
N GLU A 341 6.85 13.30 23.58
CA GLU A 341 6.92 14.49 24.42
C GLU A 341 5.79 15.48 24.13
N GLY A 342 5.13 15.96 25.19
CA GLY A 342 4.07 16.97 25.10
C GLY A 342 2.74 16.46 24.52
N SER A 343 2.68 15.18 24.12
CA SER A 343 1.48 14.58 23.56
C SER A 343 0.33 14.58 24.56
N GLY A 344 -0.82 15.12 24.14
CA GLY A 344 -2.02 15.24 25.00
C GLY A 344 -1.82 16.05 26.29
N SER A 345 -0.76 16.85 26.42
CA SER A 345 -0.34 17.45 27.70
C SER A 345 -1.35 18.45 28.29
N LYS A 346 -2.18 19.10 27.46
CA LYS A 346 -3.27 19.97 27.93
C LYS A 346 -4.62 19.26 28.11
N ASN A 347 -4.67 17.93 28.03
CA ASN A 347 -5.92 17.20 28.23
C ASN A 347 -6.39 17.27 29.68
N THR A 348 -7.60 17.82 29.87
CA THR A 348 -8.26 17.95 31.18
C THR A 348 -9.35 16.90 31.37
N THR A 349 -10.28 16.79 30.41
CA THR A 349 -11.46 15.91 30.51
C THR A 349 -11.71 15.05 29.27
N GLY A 350 -10.88 15.20 28.23
CA GLY A 350 -10.94 14.43 27.00
C GLY A 350 -10.62 12.95 27.25
N ARG A 351 -11.38 12.06 26.62
CA ARG A 351 -11.31 10.61 26.82
C ARG A 351 -11.30 9.89 25.48
N PHE A 352 -10.82 8.67 25.52
CA PHE A 352 -10.69 7.73 24.41
C PHE A 352 -9.81 8.24 23.27
N ASN A 353 -8.71 8.91 23.62
CA ASN A 353 -7.76 9.42 22.64
C ASN A 353 -6.50 8.54 22.55
N SER A 354 -5.97 8.40 21.34
CA SER A 354 -4.69 7.75 21.06
C SER A 354 -3.77 8.72 20.32
N PHE A 355 -2.75 9.25 21.00
CA PHE A 355 -1.82 10.21 20.43
C PHE A 355 -0.39 9.65 20.45
N VAL A 356 0.27 9.68 19.30
CA VAL A 356 1.64 9.19 19.12
C VAL A 356 2.43 10.21 18.30
N GLY A 357 3.54 10.70 18.85
CA GLY A 357 4.43 11.67 18.21
C GLY A 357 4.65 12.92 19.04
N PHE A 358 5.77 13.62 18.79
CA PHE A 358 6.10 14.88 19.46
C PHE A 358 4.96 15.89 19.32
N GLN A 359 4.44 16.34 20.45
CA GLN A 359 3.35 17.30 20.58
C GLN A 359 2.06 16.93 19.81
N SER A 360 1.85 15.65 19.53
CA SER A 360 0.60 15.17 18.94
C SER A 360 -0.57 15.43 19.90
N GLY A 361 -1.60 16.15 19.43
CA GLY A 361 -2.76 16.55 20.23
C GLY A 361 -2.43 17.43 21.44
N LEU A 362 -1.33 18.21 21.40
CA LEU A 362 -0.83 18.96 22.56
C LEU A 362 -1.91 19.83 23.23
N ASN A 363 -2.70 20.56 22.44
CA ASN A 363 -3.74 21.46 22.97
C ASN A 363 -5.10 20.80 23.24
N ASN A 364 -5.23 19.46 23.07
CA ASN A 364 -6.51 18.76 23.22
C ASN A 364 -7.01 18.82 24.66
N SER A 365 -7.91 19.75 24.98
CA SER A 365 -8.38 20.01 26.32
C SER A 365 -9.57 19.12 26.71
N THR A 366 -10.55 19.00 25.83
CA THR A 366 -11.82 18.29 26.08
C THR A 366 -12.20 17.30 24.97
N GLY A 367 -11.52 17.35 23.83
CA GLY A 367 -11.77 16.48 22.68
C GLY A 367 -11.64 14.99 22.99
N ARG A 368 -12.50 14.19 22.36
CA ARG A 368 -12.67 12.76 22.60
C ARG A 368 -12.60 11.94 21.32
N TYR A 369 -12.30 10.66 21.45
CA TYR A 369 -12.28 9.69 20.35
C TYR A 369 -11.31 10.06 19.21
N ASN A 370 -10.23 10.78 19.52
CA ASN A 370 -9.27 11.23 18.52
C ASN A 370 -8.07 10.28 18.42
N ALA A 371 -7.58 10.09 17.20
CA ALA A 371 -6.45 9.23 16.85
C ALA A 371 -5.40 10.05 16.09
N PHE A 372 -4.34 10.51 16.76
CA PHE A 372 -3.34 11.41 16.17
C PHE A 372 -1.96 10.76 16.15
N PHE A 373 -1.41 10.53 14.97
CA PHE A 373 -0.15 9.83 14.76
C PHE A 373 0.77 10.65 13.85
N GLY A 374 1.89 11.12 14.41
CA GLY A 374 2.88 11.94 13.69
C GLY A 374 3.33 13.16 14.49
N TYR A 375 4.41 13.78 14.03
CA TYR A 375 4.91 15.03 14.59
C TYR A 375 3.83 16.12 14.48
N GLN A 376 3.39 16.65 15.62
CA GLN A 376 2.40 17.71 15.73
C GLN A 376 1.07 17.43 15.01
N GLY A 377 0.66 16.17 14.89
CA GLY A 377 -0.69 15.82 14.43
C GLY A 377 -1.75 16.40 15.37
N GLY A 378 -2.75 17.12 14.84
CA GLY A 378 -3.81 17.73 15.66
C GLY A 378 -3.33 18.70 16.75
N TYR A 379 -2.18 19.35 16.56
CA TYR A 379 -1.49 20.15 17.59
C TYR A 379 -2.41 21.16 18.30
N ASN A 380 -3.24 21.89 17.55
CA ASN A 380 -4.16 22.91 18.09
C ASN A 380 -5.55 22.38 18.47
N ASN A 381 -5.83 21.08 18.35
CA ASN A 381 -7.19 20.55 18.63
C ASN A 381 -7.54 20.90 20.06
N THR A 382 -8.64 21.60 20.33
CA THR A 382 -9.07 21.96 21.69
C THR A 382 -10.22 21.07 22.14
N SER A 383 -11.32 21.05 21.37
CA SER A 383 -12.54 20.31 21.68
C SER A 383 -13.08 19.45 20.53
N GLY A 384 -12.39 19.42 19.38
CA GLY A 384 -12.78 18.58 18.25
C GLY A 384 -12.76 17.09 18.62
N ASN A 385 -13.78 16.36 18.15
CA ASN A 385 -13.99 14.95 18.48
C ASN A 385 -13.93 14.05 17.24
N SER A 386 -13.65 12.77 17.46
CA SER A 386 -13.74 11.73 16.43
C SER A 386 -12.89 12.01 15.19
N ASN A 387 -11.70 12.59 15.39
CA ASN A 387 -10.77 12.90 14.31
C ASN A 387 -9.65 11.85 14.21
N LEU A 388 -9.29 11.45 12.99
CA LEU A 388 -8.13 10.63 12.67
C LEU A 388 -7.10 11.49 11.93
N PHE A 389 -5.96 11.79 12.53
CA PHE A 389 -4.87 12.53 11.88
C PHE A 389 -3.61 11.66 11.85
N LEU A 390 -3.18 11.26 10.65
CA LEU A 390 -2.00 10.42 10.43
C LEU A 390 -1.03 11.14 9.48
N GLY A 391 0.15 11.49 9.96
CA GLY A 391 1.20 12.17 9.19
C GLY A 391 1.75 13.41 9.86
N TYR A 392 2.89 13.91 9.36
CA TYR A 392 3.53 15.13 9.84
C TYR A 392 2.56 16.33 9.70
N GLN A 393 2.25 16.97 10.82
CA GLN A 393 1.36 18.15 10.89
C GLN A 393 -0.01 17.96 10.23
N SER A 394 -0.51 16.72 10.16
CA SER A 394 -1.89 16.45 9.73
C SER A 394 -2.88 17.08 10.72
N GLY A 395 -3.83 17.89 10.22
CA GLY A 395 -4.80 18.61 11.05
C GLY A 395 -4.20 19.59 12.06
N PHE A 396 -2.99 20.12 11.81
CA PHE A 396 -2.23 20.92 12.79
C PHE A 396 -3.03 22.05 13.44
N SER A 397 -3.80 22.81 12.65
CA SER A 397 -4.55 23.99 13.10
C SER A 397 -5.95 23.67 13.61
N ASN A 398 -6.38 22.39 13.63
CA ASN A 398 -7.75 22.03 14.00
C ASN A 398 -8.03 22.54 15.39
N THR A 399 -9.15 23.22 15.64
CA THR A 399 -9.52 23.69 16.98
C THR A 399 -10.74 22.91 17.48
N THR A 400 -11.87 23.05 16.79
CA THR A 400 -13.17 22.46 17.17
C THR A 400 -13.74 21.52 16.11
N GLY A 401 -13.13 21.47 14.92
CA GLY A 401 -13.53 20.59 13.84
C GLY A 401 -13.59 19.12 14.28
N SER A 402 -14.66 18.43 13.92
CA SER A 402 -14.94 17.05 14.35
C SER A 402 -15.21 16.15 13.15
N TYR A 403 -15.06 14.83 13.35
CA TYR A 403 -15.31 13.81 12.32
C TYR A 403 -14.44 13.96 11.06
N ASN A 404 -13.20 14.41 11.22
CA ASN A 404 -12.25 14.52 10.11
C ASN A 404 -11.31 13.32 10.05
N SER A 405 -10.97 12.87 8.84
CA SER A 405 -9.99 11.81 8.59
C SER A 405 -8.90 12.35 7.65
N PHE A 406 -7.75 12.72 8.20
CA PHE A 406 -6.63 13.31 7.47
C PHE A 406 -5.40 12.40 7.50
N VAL A 407 -4.99 11.91 6.34
CA VAL A 407 -3.86 10.99 6.16
C VAL A 407 -2.88 11.55 5.15
N GLY A 408 -1.69 11.95 5.59
CA GLY A 408 -0.62 12.47 4.72
C GLY A 408 0.17 13.61 5.35
N TYR A 409 1.29 13.97 4.72
CA TYR A 409 2.07 15.14 5.12
C TYR A 409 1.23 16.41 4.94
N LYS A 410 1.00 17.16 6.02
CA LYS A 410 0.19 18.40 6.06
C LYS A 410 -1.23 18.29 5.48
N ALA A 411 -1.82 17.10 5.47
CA ALA A 411 -3.24 16.94 5.11
C ALA A 411 -4.12 17.75 6.09
N GLY A 412 -4.99 18.61 5.57
CA GLY A 412 -5.87 19.48 6.39
C GLY A 412 -5.15 20.43 7.35
N TYR A 413 -3.91 20.83 7.05
CA TYR A 413 -3.05 21.62 7.96
C TYR A 413 -3.73 22.86 8.57
N ALA A 414 -4.46 23.63 7.76
CA ALA A 414 -5.11 24.87 8.17
C ALA A 414 -6.56 24.69 8.65
N ASN A 415 -7.07 23.45 8.79
CA ASN A 415 -8.43 23.19 9.26
C ASN A 415 -8.59 23.80 10.63
N THR A 416 -9.58 24.65 10.87
CA THR A 416 -9.85 25.27 12.18
C THR A 416 -11.14 24.72 12.77
N THR A 417 -12.25 24.85 12.03
CA THR A 417 -13.60 24.43 12.46
C THR A 417 -14.25 23.46 11.49
N GLY A 418 -13.66 23.22 10.31
CA GLY A 418 -14.19 22.31 9.30
C GLY A 418 -14.41 20.89 9.85
N ALA A 419 -15.53 20.28 9.48
CA ALA A 419 -15.98 19.00 10.00
C ALA A 419 -16.36 18.04 8.86
N LEU A 420 -16.42 16.75 9.16
CA LEU A 420 -16.83 15.70 8.20
C LEU A 420 -15.96 15.63 6.93
N ASN A 421 -14.68 16.01 7.02
CA ASN A 421 -13.78 15.98 5.86
C ASN A 421 -12.91 14.72 5.85
N THR A 422 -12.70 14.14 4.67
CA THR A 422 -11.76 13.02 4.44
C THR A 422 -10.67 13.47 3.48
N PHE A 423 -9.45 13.70 3.98
CA PHE A 423 -8.30 14.12 3.18
C PHE A 423 -7.21 13.05 3.21
N ILE A 424 -6.90 12.45 2.06
CA ILE A 424 -5.89 11.41 1.92
C ILE A 424 -4.88 11.83 0.84
N GLY A 425 -3.60 11.88 1.19
CA GLY A 425 -2.51 12.33 0.32
C GLY A 425 -1.79 13.56 0.89
N SER A 426 -0.51 13.71 0.54
CA SER A 426 0.27 14.86 1.00
C SER A 426 -0.31 16.16 0.45
N TYR A 427 -0.44 17.14 1.33
CA TYR A 427 -1.04 18.44 1.08
C TYR A 427 -2.52 18.44 0.63
N SER A 428 -3.22 17.31 0.75
CA SER A 428 -4.65 17.23 0.48
C SER A 428 -5.44 18.15 1.44
N GLY A 429 -6.23 19.08 0.90
CA GLY A 429 -7.02 20.04 1.69
C GLY A 429 -6.22 20.97 2.61
N THR A 430 -4.94 21.25 2.30
CA THR A 430 -4.03 22.00 3.21
C THR A 430 -4.63 23.30 3.73
N ASN A 431 -5.25 24.11 2.87
CA ASN A 431 -5.80 25.42 3.24
C ASN A 431 -7.29 25.40 3.64
N ASN A 432 -7.89 24.21 3.83
CA ASN A 432 -9.26 24.10 4.34
C ASN A 432 -9.34 24.75 5.70
N SER A 433 -10.06 25.87 5.84
CA SER A 433 -10.18 26.57 7.13
C SER A 433 -11.45 26.14 7.86
N SER A 434 -12.59 26.16 7.15
CA SER A 434 -13.93 25.93 7.69
C SER A 434 -14.80 25.05 6.79
N GLY A 435 -14.32 24.67 5.60
CA GLY A 435 -15.04 23.80 4.68
C GLY A 435 -15.39 22.46 5.33
N TYR A 436 -16.55 21.91 5.00
CA TYR A 436 -17.10 20.70 5.60
C TYR A 436 -17.62 19.71 4.55
N ASN A 437 -17.74 18.44 4.95
CA ASN A 437 -18.25 17.36 4.11
C ASN A 437 -17.48 17.19 2.78
N ASN A 438 -16.17 17.44 2.77
CA ASN A 438 -15.34 17.28 1.59
C ASN A 438 -14.56 15.96 1.61
N THR A 439 -14.42 15.30 0.47
CA THR A 439 -13.56 14.12 0.26
C THR A 439 -12.47 14.47 -0.73
N PHE A 440 -11.21 14.60 -0.28
CA PHE A 440 -10.05 14.91 -1.13
C PHE A 440 -9.02 13.78 -1.08
N ILE A 441 -8.81 13.08 -2.19
CA ILE A 441 -7.89 11.94 -2.29
C ILE A 441 -6.89 12.20 -3.40
N GLY A 442 -5.62 12.40 -3.05
CA GLY A 442 -4.53 12.66 -3.99
C GLY A 442 -3.61 13.78 -3.52
N PHE A 443 -2.40 13.81 -4.07
CA PHE A 443 -1.43 14.86 -3.77
C PHE A 443 -1.95 16.22 -4.26
N TYR A 444 -1.97 17.21 -3.35
CA TYR A 444 -2.54 18.55 -3.59
C TYR A 444 -4.02 18.60 -4.03
N SER A 445 -4.80 17.53 -3.79
CA SER A 445 -6.24 17.57 -4.04
C SER A 445 -6.91 18.62 -3.14
N GLY A 446 -7.70 19.52 -3.70
CA GLY A 446 -8.38 20.60 -2.95
C GLY A 446 -7.45 21.52 -2.17
N TYR A 447 -6.20 21.73 -2.62
CA TYR A 447 -5.15 22.43 -1.85
C TYR A 447 -5.56 23.81 -1.33
N LEU A 448 -6.21 24.64 -2.17
CA LEU A 448 -6.66 26.00 -1.83
C LEU A 448 -8.11 26.10 -1.35
N ASN A 449 -8.79 24.98 -1.05
CA ASN A 449 -10.16 25.02 -0.51
C ASN A 449 -10.16 25.77 0.80
N THR A 450 -10.68 27.00 0.87
CA THR A 450 -10.70 27.76 2.14
C THR A 450 -12.02 27.57 2.86
N GLY A 451 -13.13 27.53 2.14
CA GLY A 451 -14.49 27.37 2.69
C GLY A 451 -15.46 26.53 1.85
N GLY A 452 -15.04 25.96 0.72
CA GLY A 452 -15.89 25.08 -0.08
C GLY A 452 -16.35 23.83 0.70
N TYR A 453 -17.56 23.35 0.40
CA TYR A 453 -18.20 22.23 1.09
C TYR A 453 -18.83 21.24 0.11
N GLU A 454 -19.05 20.01 0.57
CA GLU A 454 -19.70 18.94 -0.21
C GLU A 454 -18.98 18.64 -1.55
N ASN A 455 -17.65 18.78 -1.58
CA ASN A 455 -16.86 18.47 -2.76
C ASN A 455 -16.21 17.08 -2.68
N ASN A 456 -16.13 16.38 -3.81
CA ASN A 456 -15.44 15.10 -3.94
C ASN A 456 -14.35 15.20 -5.01
N PHE A 457 -13.09 15.36 -4.57
CA PHE A 457 -11.92 15.52 -5.44
C PHE A 457 -11.00 14.29 -5.31
N ILE A 458 -10.75 13.60 -6.42
CA ILE A 458 -9.95 12.38 -6.45
C ILE A 458 -8.95 12.48 -7.62
N GLY A 459 -7.66 12.65 -7.32
CA GLY A 459 -6.60 12.74 -8.32
C GLY A 459 -5.48 13.70 -7.92
N TYR A 460 -4.38 13.67 -8.68
CA TYR A 460 -3.30 14.65 -8.52
C TYR A 460 -3.81 16.05 -8.89
N ARG A 461 -3.77 16.98 -7.93
CA ARG A 461 -4.23 18.39 -8.07
C ARG A 461 -5.68 18.55 -8.56
N ALA A 462 -6.55 17.56 -8.32
CA ALA A 462 -7.98 17.72 -8.58
C ALA A 462 -8.54 18.86 -7.69
N GLY A 463 -9.26 19.81 -8.31
CA GLY A 463 -9.81 20.97 -7.60
C GLY A 463 -8.78 21.85 -6.88
N TYR A 464 -7.52 21.89 -7.35
CA TYR A 464 -6.40 22.57 -6.67
C TYR A 464 -6.74 23.99 -6.19
N SER A 465 -7.39 24.79 -7.04
CA SER A 465 -7.68 26.20 -6.81
C SER A 465 -9.07 26.48 -6.24
N ASN A 466 -9.86 25.44 -5.91
CA ASN A 466 -11.21 25.62 -5.36
C ASN A 466 -11.09 26.42 -4.09
N SER A 467 -11.68 27.61 -3.99
CA SER A 467 -11.61 28.43 -2.78
C SER A 467 -12.96 28.44 -2.05
N GLY A 468 -14.05 28.56 -2.81
CA GLY A 468 -15.43 28.57 -2.28
C GLY A 468 -16.44 27.71 -3.03
N GLY A 469 -16.04 27.03 -4.11
CA GLY A 469 -16.94 26.15 -4.86
C GLY A 469 -17.48 24.99 -4.00
N HIS A 470 -18.72 24.61 -4.23
CA HIS A 470 -19.41 23.53 -3.50
C HIS A 470 -20.12 22.56 -4.43
N ASN A 471 -20.43 21.37 -3.89
CA ASN A 471 -21.17 20.33 -4.60
C ASN A 471 -20.51 19.90 -5.92
N ASN A 472 -19.17 19.91 -5.98
CA ASN A 472 -18.42 19.50 -7.17
C ASN A 472 -17.84 18.09 -7.04
N ILE A 473 -17.83 17.34 -8.13
CA ILE A 473 -17.18 16.03 -8.26
C ILE A 473 -16.07 16.13 -9.29
N PHE A 474 -14.80 16.12 -8.86
CA PHE A 474 -13.63 16.15 -9.76
C PHE A 474 -12.81 14.89 -9.61
N MET A 475 -12.70 14.09 -10.68
CA MET A 475 -11.95 12.85 -10.68
C MET A 475 -10.98 12.80 -11.86
N GLY A 476 -9.69 12.67 -11.57
CA GLY A 476 -8.61 12.65 -12.56
C GLY A 476 -7.54 13.70 -12.29
N THR A 477 -6.38 13.52 -12.91
CA THR A 477 -5.27 14.47 -12.80
C THR A 477 -5.68 15.84 -13.37
N ASP A 478 -5.50 16.88 -12.57
CA ASP A 478 -5.83 18.28 -12.88
C ASP A 478 -7.31 18.51 -13.27
N ALA A 479 -8.24 17.60 -12.92
CA ALA A 479 -9.67 17.82 -13.13
C ALA A 479 -10.15 19.01 -12.29
N GLY A 480 -10.80 19.99 -12.93
CA GLY A 480 -11.26 21.22 -12.27
C GLY A 480 -10.15 22.05 -11.60
N TYR A 481 -8.90 21.94 -12.05
CA TYR A 481 -7.72 22.55 -11.40
C TYR A 481 -7.89 24.03 -11.04
N SER A 482 -8.43 24.84 -11.95
CA SER A 482 -8.58 26.29 -11.79
C SER A 482 -9.92 26.70 -11.16
N ASN A 483 -10.83 25.76 -10.85
CA ASN A 483 -12.17 26.09 -10.35
C ASN A 483 -11.98 26.87 -9.05
N SER A 484 -12.48 28.10 -8.95
CA SER A 484 -12.35 28.94 -7.76
C SER A 484 -13.67 28.99 -6.98
N SER A 485 -14.79 29.21 -7.68
CA SER A 485 -16.12 29.33 -7.08
C SER A 485 -17.25 28.65 -7.87
N GLY A 486 -16.94 27.95 -8.95
CA GLY A 486 -17.93 27.17 -9.70
C GLY A 486 -18.55 26.05 -8.85
N ASN A 487 -19.85 25.82 -9.01
CA ASN A 487 -20.64 24.89 -8.20
C ASN A 487 -21.33 23.84 -9.06
N PHE A 488 -21.72 22.72 -8.44
CA PHE A 488 -22.52 21.67 -9.09
C PHE A 488 -21.89 21.12 -10.38
N ASN A 489 -20.56 21.08 -10.46
CA ASN A 489 -19.84 20.55 -11.61
C ASN A 489 -19.42 19.09 -11.40
N THR A 490 -19.51 18.27 -12.45
CA THR A 490 -19.00 16.90 -12.49
C THR A 490 -17.93 16.78 -13.57
N PHE A 491 -16.65 16.74 -13.18
CA PHE A 491 -15.50 16.63 -14.09
C PHE A 491 -14.75 15.32 -13.89
N LEU A 492 -14.83 14.42 -14.87
CA LEU A 492 -14.22 13.09 -14.82
C LEU A 492 -13.27 12.92 -16.01
N GLY A 493 -11.97 12.72 -15.75
CA GLY A 493 -10.94 12.50 -16.76
C GLY A 493 -9.73 13.42 -16.61
N PHE A 494 -8.63 13.06 -17.27
CA PHE A 494 -7.42 13.89 -17.30
C PHE A 494 -7.73 15.28 -17.85
N GLN A 495 -7.48 16.32 -17.05
CA GLN A 495 -7.71 17.73 -17.38
C GLN A 495 -9.15 18.09 -17.80
N SER A 496 -10.15 17.29 -17.40
CA SER A 496 -11.56 17.63 -17.59
C SER A 496 -11.89 18.93 -16.85
N GLY A 497 -12.45 19.92 -17.55
CA GLY A 497 -12.80 21.23 -16.99
C GLY A 497 -11.63 21.99 -16.34
N LYS A 498 -10.37 21.71 -16.72
CA LYS A 498 -9.17 22.23 -16.04
C LYS A 498 -9.18 23.75 -15.85
N SER A 499 -9.60 24.50 -16.87
CA SER A 499 -9.56 25.96 -16.88
C SER A 499 -10.82 26.61 -16.32
N ASN A 500 -11.82 25.83 -15.88
CA ASN A 500 -13.03 26.38 -15.26
C ASN A 500 -12.64 27.23 -14.08
N THR A 501 -13.13 28.47 -14.02
CA THR A 501 -12.90 29.38 -12.89
C THR A 501 -14.17 29.51 -12.06
N THR A 502 -15.29 29.90 -12.68
CA THR A 502 -16.54 30.27 -11.99
C THR A 502 -17.78 29.57 -12.55
N ALA A 503 -17.61 28.78 -13.62
CA ALA A 503 -18.72 28.15 -14.30
C ALA A 503 -19.36 27.06 -13.45
N SER A 504 -20.68 26.93 -13.55
CA SER A 504 -21.47 26.02 -12.72
C SER A 504 -22.36 25.09 -13.55
N ASN A 505 -22.85 24.03 -12.92
CA ASN A 505 -23.81 23.09 -13.52
C ASN A 505 -23.28 22.36 -14.77
N ASN A 506 -21.97 22.14 -14.88
CA ASN A 506 -21.37 21.46 -16.02
C ASN A 506 -21.10 19.98 -15.74
N ILE A 507 -21.29 19.12 -16.75
CA ILE A 507 -20.91 17.70 -16.73
C ILE A 507 -19.87 17.48 -17.82
N PHE A 508 -18.60 17.33 -17.47
CA PHE A 508 -17.49 17.06 -18.39
C PHE A 508 -16.86 15.70 -18.11
N ILE A 509 -17.03 14.76 -19.02
CA ILE A 509 -16.58 13.38 -18.85
C ILE A 509 -15.74 12.98 -20.07
N GLY A 510 -14.45 12.73 -19.86
CA GLY A 510 -13.49 12.39 -20.89
C GLY A 510 -12.19 13.19 -20.76
N ASN A 511 -11.11 12.67 -21.33
CA ASN A 511 -9.83 13.36 -21.40
C ASN A 511 -10.01 14.70 -22.14
N GLN A 512 -9.60 15.79 -21.47
CA GLN A 512 -9.69 17.17 -21.97
C GLN A 512 -11.10 17.64 -22.39
N SER A 513 -12.16 16.99 -21.89
CA SER A 513 -13.52 17.49 -22.07
C SER A 513 -13.68 18.85 -21.38
N GLY A 514 -14.18 19.85 -22.12
CA GLY A 514 -14.34 21.22 -21.61
C GLY A 514 -13.05 21.88 -21.09
N LEU A 515 -11.87 21.47 -21.58
CA LEU A 515 -10.55 21.86 -21.05
C LEU A 515 -10.40 23.38 -20.83
N LYS A 516 -10.82 24.19 -21.80
CA LYS A 516 -10.68 25.66 -21.79
C LYS A 516 -11.91 26.39 -21.29
N ASN A 517 -12.95 25.70 -20.82
CA ASN A 517 -14.17 26.37 -20.37
C ASN A 517 -13.85 27.25 -19.18
N LEU A 518 -13.97 28.57 -19.31
CA LEU A 518 -13.64 29.54 -18.26
C LEU A 518 -14.88 29.86 -17.42
N THR A 519 -16.00 30.17 -18.07
CA THR A 519 -17.24 30.68 -17.45
C THR A 519 -18.53 30.05 -17.96
N GLY A 520 -18.47 29.23 -19.01
CA GLY A 520 -19.63 28.61 -19.65
C GLY A 520 -20.34 27.60 -18.74
N SER A 521 -21.61 27.84 -18.44
CA SER A 521 -22.39 27.06 -17.47
C SER A 521 -23.44 26.19 -18.15
N SER A 522 -23.95 25.19 -17.40
CA SER A 522 -25.05 24.31 -17.86
C SER A 522 -24.72 23.45 -19.09
N ASN A 523 -23.45 23.10 -19.30
CA ASN A 523 -23.03 22.28 -20.44
C ASN A 523 -22.86 20.80 -20.08
N VAL A 524 -23.12 19.90 -21.04
CA VAL A 524 -22.87 18.46 -20.94
C VAL A 524 -21.90 18.03 -22.04
N PHE A 525 -20.63 17.80 -21.71
CA PHE A 525 -19.61 17.32 -22.65
C PHE A 525 -19.14 15.91 -22.27
N LEU A 526 -19.38 14.94 -23.15
CA LEU A 526 -19.02 13.54 -22.95
C LEU A 526 -18.20 13.02 -24.12
N GLY A 527 -16.91 12.76 -23.90
CA GLY A 527 -15.99 12.22 -24.89
C GLY A 527 -14.59 12.81 -24.77
N ASN A 528 -13.62 12.17 -25.42
CA ASN A 528 -12.27 12.72 -25.53
C ASN A 528 -12.31 14.01 -26.38
N GLN A 529 -11.80 15.10 -25.80
CA GLN A 529 -11.74 16.44 -26.39
C GLN A 529 -13.12 17.01 -26.82
N ALA A 530 -14.22 16.53 -26.22
CA ALA A 530 -15.54 17.12 -26.41
C ALA A 530 -15.58 18.55 -25.84
N GLY A 531 -15.88 19.54 -26.69
CA GLY A 531 -15.90 20.96 -26.31
C GLY A 531 -14.56 21.49 -25.77
N GLU A 532 -13.42 20.93 -26.18
CA GLU A 532 -12.10 21.24 -25.62
C GLU A 532 -11.79 22.75 -25.55
N ASN A 533 -12.04 23.47 -26.64
CA ASN A 533 -11.77 24.91 -26.73
C ASN A 533 -12.96 25.79 -26.33
N ASN A 534 -14.04 25.23 -25.77
CA ASN A 534 -15.16 26.04 -25.29
C ASN A 534 -14.65 27.04 -24.25
N GLU A 535 -14.92 28.34 -24.41
CA GLU A 535 -14.46 29.35 -23.44
C GLU A 535 -15.59 29.81 -22.51
N SER A 536 -16.80 30.02 -23.06
CA SER A 536 -17.89 30.69 -22.33
C SER A 536 -19.31 30.26 -22.70
N SER A 537 -19.47 29.30 -23.61
CA SER A 537 -20.83 28.94 -24.07
C SER A 537 -21.70 28.30 -22.99
N VAL A 538 -23.01 28.41 -23.15
CA VAL A 538 -24.01 27.91 -22.21
C VAL A 538 -25.02 26.96 -22.86
N ASP A 539 -25.56 26.05 -22.05
CA ASP A 539 -26.68 25.17 -22.40
C ASP A 539 -26.40 24.27 -23.60
N ASN A 540 -25.15 23.80 -23.78
CA ASN A 540 -24.78 22.90 -24.86
C ASN A 540 -24.66 21.44 -24.43
N VAL A 541 -24.98 20.52 -25.34
CA VAL A 541 -24.80 19.07 -25.16
C VAL A 541 -23.88 18.55 -26.27
N PHE A 542 -22.64 18.18 -25.93
CA PHE A 542 -21.65 17.61 -26.87
C PHE A 542 -21.29 16.18 -26.45
N ILE A 543 -21.59 15.20 -27.30
CA ILE A 543 -21.36 13.78 -27.00
C ILE A 543 -20.62 13.11 -28.16
N GLY A 544 -19.38 12.67 -27.92
CA GLY A 544 -18.55 11.96 -28.89
C GLY A 544 -17.08 12.39 -28.88
N TYR A 545 -16.27 11.70 -29.68
CA TYR A 545 -14.87 12.05 -29.91
C TYR A 545 -14.74 13.31 -30.77
N LEU A 546 -13.98 14.31 -30.30
CA LEU A 546 -13.76 15.60 -30.98
C LEU A 546 -15.05 16.35 -31.35
N THR A 547 -16.16 16.08 -30.66
CA THR A 547 -17.42 16.79 -30.87
C THR A 547 -17.26 18.24 -30.43
N SER A 548 -17.51 19.19 -31.33
CA SER A 548 -17.29 20.63 -31.11
C SER A 548 -15.92 21.00 -30.53
N GLN A 549 -14.83 20.35 -30.97
CA GLN A 549 -13.49 20.57 -30.41
C GLN A 549 -13.06 22.05 -30.42
N ASN A 550 -13.33 22.76 -31.52
CA ASN A 550 -12.96 24.17 -31.71
C ASN A 550 -14.08 25.16 -31.35
N HIS A 551 -15.11 24.72 -30.64
CA HIS A 551 -16.20 25.60 -30.17
C HIS A 551 -15.64 26.69 -29.27
N THR A 552 -15.82 27.97 -29.60
CA THR A 552 -15.37 29.08 -28.73
C THR A 552 -16.56 29.73 -28.01
N THR A 553 -17.65 29.94 -28.76
CA THR A 553 -18.91 30.58 -28.37
C THR A 553 -20.06 29.84 -29.06
N GLY A 554 -21.33 30.14 -28.74
CA GLY A 554 -22.50 29.51 -29.35
C GLY A 554 -23.28 28.63 -28.36
N ASN A 555 -24.57 28.90 -28.20
CA ASN A 555 -25.40 28.41 -27.10
C ASN A 555 -26.54 27.51 -27.59
N ASN A 556 -27.09 26.72 -26.67
CA ASN A 556 -28.28 25.89 -26.92
C ASN A 556 -28.09 24.88 -28.07
N ASN A 557 -26.87 24.36 -28.26
CA ASN A 557 -26.55 23.40 -29.30
C ASN A 557 -26.57 21.95 -28.78
N ILE A 558 -27.07 21.01 -29.58
CA ILE A 558 -27.05 19.57 -29.30
C ILE A 558 -26.24 18.88 -30.39
N PHE A 559 -25.00 18.51 -30.10
CA PHE A 559 -24.10 17.79 -31.01
C PHE A 559 -23.78 16.39 -30.48
N ILE A 560 -24.13 15.37 -31.24
CA ILE A 560 -23.95 13.97 -30.86
C ILE A 560 -23.37 13.21 -32.04
N GLY A 561 -22.17 12.65 -31.85
CA GLY A 561 -21.43 11.94 -32.89
C GLY A 561 -19.99 12.45 -33.02
N SER A 562 -19.11 11.58 -33.50
CA SER A 562 -17.70 11.91 -33.69
C SER A 562 -17.54 13.07 -34.69
N HIS A 563 -16.80 14.10 -34.27
CA HIS A 563 -16.59 15.38 -34.97
C HIS A 563 -17.86 16.14 -35.41
N ALA A 564 -19.03 15.88 -34.82
CA ALA A 564 -20.20 16.74 -35.04
C ALA A 564 -19.88 18.17 -34.56
N GLY A 565 -20.17 19.19 -35.38
CA GLY A 565 -19.83 20.60 -35.10
C GLY A 565 -18.33 20.92 -34.99
N GLY A 566 -17.44 20.02 -35.45
CA GLY A 566 -16.01 20.01 -35.08
C GLY A 566 -15.17 21.27 -35.39
N VAL A 567 -15.57 22.13 -36.34
CA VAL A 567 -14.79 23.33 -36.71
C VAL A 567 -15.06 24.52 -35.78
N GLY A 568 -16.01 24.40 -34.84
CA GLY A 568 -16.31 25.42 -33.84
C GLY A 568 -17.43 26.34 -34.28
N THR A 569 -18.63 26.06 -33.78
CA THR A 569 -19.85 26.75 -34.19
C THR A 569 -20.11 27.92 -33.23
N SER A 570 -19.92 29.18 -33.64
CA SER A 570 -20.48 30.32 -32.89
C SER A 570 -21.99 30.46 -33.06
N GLY A 571 -22.60 29.65 -33.94
CA GLY A 571 -24.04 29.63 -34.15
C GLY A 571 -24.81 29.00 -32.98
N ASP A 572 -26.00 29.54 -32.74
CA ASP A 572 -26.89 29.09 -31.66
C ASP A 572 -27.99 28.14 -32.18
N ASN A 573 -28.57 27.36 -31.26
CA ASN A 573 -29.80 26.58 -31.49
C ASN A 573 -29.68 25.51 -32.58
N ASN A 574 -28.51 24.89 -32.75
CA ASN A 574 -28.30 23.83 -33.73
C ASN A 574 -28.47 22.43 -33.13
N VAL A 575 -28.95 21.48 -33.91
CA VAL A 575 -29.05 20.05 -33.56
C VAL A 575 -28.31 19.22 -34.61
N PHE A 576 -27.13 18.71 -34.27
CA PHE A 576 -26.32 17.85 -35.13
C PHE A 576 -26.20 16.45 -34.54
N LEU A 577 -26.71 15.44 -35.25
CA LEU A 577 -26.67 14.05 -34.82
C LEU A 577 -26.08 13.18 -35.94
N GLY A 578 -24.90 12.62 -35.72
CA GLY A 578 -24.24 11.73 -36.66
C GLY A 578 -22.74 12.01 -36.80
N PHE A 579 -22.01 11.05 -37.37
CA PHE A 579 -20.59 11.23 -37.70
C PHE A 579 -20.45 12.39 -38.69
N TRP A 580 -19.68 13.41 -38.30
CA TRP A 580 -19.40 14.62 -39.10
C TRP A 580 -20.63 15.48 -39.48
N ALA A 581 -21.77 15.29 -38.80
CA ALA A 581 -22.94 16.15 -38.99
C ALA A 581 -22.58 17.62 -38.64
N GLY A 582 -22.82 18.54 -39.56
CA GLY A 582 -22.53 19.97 -39.37
C GLY A 582 -21.08 20.31 -39.05
N LYS A 583 -20.12 19.44 -39.40
CA LYS A 583 -18.71 19.59 -39.02
C LYS A 583 -18.15 20.98 -39.37
N GLY A 584 -18.44 21.48 -40.57
CA GLY A 584 -17.94 22.74 -41.10
C GLY A 584 -18.69 23.99 -40.63
N ASN A 585 -19.73 23.85 -39.80
CA ASN A 585 -20.57 24.98 -39.41
C ASN A 585 -19.76 25.94 -38.53
N VAL A 586 -19.57 27.16 -39.01
CA VAL A 586 -18.78 28.21 -38.35
C VAL A 586 -19.71 29.12 -37.54
N SER A 587 -20.79 29.62 -38.13
CA SER A 587 -21.71 30.56 -37.46
C SER A 587 -23.19 30.38 -37.81
N GLY A 588 -23.53 29.39 -38.64
CA GLY A 588 -24.91 29.07 -38.97
C GLY A 588 -25.71 28.66 -37.73
N GLY A 589 -26.87 29.28 -37.52
CA GLY A 589 -27.77 29.02 -36.39
C GLY A 589 -29.09 28.35 -36.79
N GLY A 590 -29.74 27.68 -35.84
CA GLY A 590 -31.07 27.10 -36.05
C GLY A 590 -31.11 25.93 -37.04
N ASN A 591 -29.99 25.25 -37.28
CA ASN A 591 -29.92 24.12 -38.20
C ASN A 591 -30.22 22.78 -37.51
N ILE A 592 -30.86 21.86 -38.22
CA ILE A 592 -31.11 20.47 -37.80
C ILE A 592 -30.44 19.55 -38.82
N PHE A 593 -29.31 18.93 -38.46
CA PHE A 593 -28.58 18.00 -39.32
C PHE A 593 -28.51 16.61 -38.68
N LEU A 594 -29.23 15.64 -39.24
CA LEU A 594 -29.37 14.30 -38.68
C LEU A 594 -28.93 13.24 -39.70
N GLY A 595 -27.76 12.62 -39.50
CA GLY A 595 -27.24 11.55 -40.34
C GLY A 595 -25.73 11.64 -40.58
N TYR A 596 -25.19 10.60 -41.24
CA TYR A 596 -23.78 10.57 -41.63
C TYR A 596 -23.47 11.73 -42.60
N ARG A 597 -22.55 12.62 -42.21
CA ARG A 597 -22.04 13.74 -43.02
C ARG A 597 -23.14 14.70 -43.52
N SER A 598 -24.28 14.75 -42.82
CA SER A 598 -25.37 15.68 -43.14
C SER A 598 -24.94 17.13 -42.89
N GLY A 599 -25.07 18.00 -43.89
CA GLY A 599 -24.64 19.41 -43.81
C GLY A 599 -23.16 19.62 -43.48
N GLU A 600 -22.28 18.67 -43.83
CA GLU A 600 -20.89 18.67 -43.39
C GLU A 600 -20.12 19.95 -43.72
N VAL A 601 -20.34 20.54 -44.90
CA VAL A 601 -19.61 21.74 -45.33
C VAL A 601 -20.39 23.03 -45.16
N ASN A 602 -21.53 23.00 -44.47
CA ASN A 602 -22.28 24.22 -44.15
C ASN A 602 -21.40 25.10 -43.29
N THR A 603 -21.17 26.35 -43.68
CA THR A 603 -20.31 27.30 -42.96
C THR A 603 -21.14 28.35 -42.22
N THR A 604 -22.02 29.06 -42.92
CA THR A 604 -22.86 30.14 -42.36
C THR A 604 -24.35 29.98 -42.67
N GLY A 605 -24.73 28.91 -43.36
CA GLY A 605 -26.13 28.65 -43.67
C GLY A 605 -26.94 28.42 -42.39
N TYR A 606 -28.17 28.92 -42.35
CA TYR A 606 -29.00 28.94 -41.14
C TYR A 606 -30.41 28.42 -41.41
N SER A 607 -31.09 27.98 -40.34
CA SER A 607 -32.48 27.49 -40.40
C SER A 607 -32.70 26.36 -41.42
N ASN A 608 -31.70 25.51 -41.65
CA ASN A 608 -31.81 24.35 -42.53
C ASN A 608 -32.21 23.08 -41.77
N VAL A 609 -32.93 22.17 -42.44
CA VAL A 609 -33.27 20.83 -41.94
C VAL A 609 -32.73 19.79 -42.92
N PHE A 610 -31.62 19.14 -42.59
CA PHE A 610 -31.01 18.08 -43.39
C PHE A 610 -31.09 16.74 -42.65
N ILE A 611 -31.70 15.73 -43.26
CA ILE A 611 -31.95 14.44 -42.62
C ILE A 611 -31.58 13.29 -43.56
N SER A 612 -30.92 12.28 -43.01
CA SER A 612 -30.31 11.10 -43.65
C SER A 612 -28.86 11.32 -44.12
N THR A 613 -28.29 10.31 -44.76
CA THR A 613 -26.91 10.28 -45.25
C THR A 613 -26.66 11.36 -46.30
N ILE A 614 -25.64 12.20 -46.07
CA ILE A 614 -25.14 13.24 -46.99
C ILE A 614 -26.21 14.20 -47.57
N ALA A 615 -27.33 14.38 -46.87
CA ALA A 615 -28.29 15.42 -47.20
C ALA A 615 -27.65 16.80 -47.06
N GLY A 616 -27.81 17.65 -48.09
CA GLY A 616 -27.21 18.99 -48.11
C GLY A 616 -25.68 19.02 -47.98
N TYR A 617 -24.97 17.94 -48.34
CA TYR A 617 -23.54 17.79 -48.08
C TYR A 617 -22.68 18.96 -48.60
N LYS A 618 -23.00 19.56 -49.77
CA LYS A 618 -22.27 20.69 -50.34
C LYS A 618 -22.84 22.07 -49.96
N ASN A 619 -23.87 22.13 -49.13
CA ASN A 619 -24.44 23.41 -48.70
C ASN A 619 -23.40 24.17 -47.90
N THR A 620 -23.04 25.38 -48.34
CA THR A 620 -22.07 26.25 -47.66
C THR A 620 -22.82 27.38 -46.93
N THR A 621 -23.61 28.17 -47.67
CA THR A 621 -24.30 29.36 -47.14
C THR A 621 -25.81 29.35 -47.36
N GLY A 622 -26.35 28.32 -48.00
CA GLY A 622 -27.79 28.20 -48.24
C GLY A 622 -28.58 28.14 -46.91
N TYR A 623 -29.81 28.65 -46.92
CA TYR A 623 -30.61 28.82 -45.70
C TYR A 623 -32.08 28.47 -45.92
N MET A 624 -32.80 28.19 -44.83
CA MET A 624 -34.23 27.83 -44.86
C MET A 624 -34.56 26.65 -45.80
N ASN A 625 -33.64 25.71 -46.01
CA ASN A 625 -33.89 24.52 -46.83
C ASN A 625 -34.35 23.34 -45.98
N VAL A 626 -35.24 22.50 -46.52
CA VAL A 626 -35.65 21.21 -45.96
C VAL A 626 -35.22 20.11 -46.93
N LEU A 627 -34.14 19.38 -46.61
CA LEU A 627 -33.58 18.31 -47.42
C LEU A 627 -33.65 16.98 -46.66
N ILE A 628 -34.52 16.07 -47.09
CA ILE A 628 -34.79 14.81 -46.38
C ILE A 628 -34.64 13.62 -47.33
N GLY A 629 -33.65 12.77 -47.08
CA GLY A 629 -33.37 11.59 -47.88
C GLY A 629 -31.88 11.41 -48.17
N ASP A 630 -31.47 10.18 -48.48
CA ASP A 630 -30.09 9.90 -48.89
C ASP A 630 -29.74 10.75 -50.12
N GLN A 631 -28.68 11.56 -50.02
CA GLN A 631 -28.24 12.51 -51.07
C GLN A 631 -29.26 13.59 -51.47
N ALA A 632 -30.30 13.85 -50.67
CA ALA A 632 -31.25 14.91 -50.96
C ALA A 632 -30.56 16.28 -51.01
N GLY A 633 -30.67 16.98 -52.14
CA GLY A 633 -30.06 18.28 -52.38
C GLY A 633 -28.54 18.30 -52.19
N ILE A 634 -27.84 17.18 -52.41
CA ILE A 634 -26.41 17.03 -52.13
C ILE A 634 -25.54 18.14 -52.75
N ASN A 635 -25.91 18.64 -53.94
CA ASN A 635 -25.18 19.67 -54.68
C ASN A 635 -25.66 21.09 -54.40
N ASN A 636 -26.68 21.30 -53.56
CA ASN A 636 -27.15 22.63 -53.19
C ASN A 636 -26.07 23.32 -52.37
N THR A 637 -25.42 24.35 -52.94
CA THR A 637 -24.34 25.11 -52.33
C THR A 637 -24.87 26.35 -51.61
N THR A 638 -25.62 27.21 -52.33
CA THR A 638 -26.13 28.51 -51.84
C THR A 638 -27.64 28.66 -51.99
N GLY A 639 -28.34 27.63 -52.47
CA GLY A 639 -29.79 27.66 -52.63
C GLY A 639 -30.52 27.86 -51.31
N TYR A 640 -31.71 28.44 -51.35
CA TYR A 640 -32.49 28.78 -50.15
C TYR A 640 -33.98 28.51 -50.32
N GLN A 641 -34.69 28.31 -49.21
CA GLN A 641 -36.15 28.08 -49.21
C GLN A 641 -36.60 26.90 -50.09
N ASN A 642 -35.75 25.89 -50.25
CA ASN A 642 -36.10 24.68 -51.01
C ASN A 642 -36.68 23.59 -50.10
N VAL A 643 -37.64 22.82 -50.60
CA VAL A 643 -38.16 21.59 -49.98
C VAL A 643 -37.83 20.42 -50.92
N ILE A 644 -36.86 19.59 -50.53
CA ILE A 644 -36.37 18.45 -51.32
C ILE A 644 -36.49 17.18 -50.49
N ILE A 645 -37.37 16.26 -50.88
CA ILE A 645 -37.68 15.06 -50.11
C ILE A 645 -37.61 13.83 -51.01
N GLY A 646 -36.69 12.92 -50.72
CA GLY A 646 -36.49 11.68 -51.46
C GLY A 646 -35.01 11.35 -51.67
N ARG A 647 -34.71 10.06 -51.90
CA ARG A 647 -33.35 9.64 -52.25
C ARG A 647 -32.94 10.26 -53.58
N GLU A 648 -31.76 10.85 -53.64
CA GLU A 648 -31.18 11.49 -54.83
C GLU A 648 -32.08 12.58 -55.45
N ALA A 649 -32.97 13.19 -54.68
CA ALA A 649 -33.77 14.32 -55.16
C ALA A 649 -32.93 15.61 -55.21
N GLY A 650 -33.12 16.41 -56.26
CA GLY A 650 -32.49 17.72 -56.42
C GLY A 650 -30.97 17.70 -56.65
N LEU A 651 -30.44 16.65 -57.30
CA LEU A 651 -29.01 16.55 -57.63
C LEU A 651 -28.53 17.68 -58.54
N SER A 652 -29.40 18.18 -59.41
CA SER A 652 -29.08 19.28 -60.33
C SER A 652 -29.25 20.67 -59.68
N ASN A 653 -29.82 20.74 -58.47
CA ASN A 653 -30.07 22.01 -57.80
C ASN A 653 -28.82 22.51 -57.05
N SER A 654 -28.01 23.34 -57.70
CA SER A 654 -26.82 23.95 -57.08
C SER A 654 -27.13 25.26 -56.32
N THR A 655 -27.91 26.16 -56.91
CA THR A 655 -28.16 27.51 -56.38
C THR A 655 -29.64 27.93 -56.45
N GLY A 656 -30.54 27.01 -56.84
CA GLY A 656 -31.96 27.28 -56.97
C GLY A 656 -32.61 27.61 -55.63
N HIS A 657 -33.72 28.35 -55.69
CA HIS A 657 -34.46 28.79 -54.52
C HIS A 657 -35.96 28.62 -54.69
N GLY A 658 -36.68 28.43 -53.58
CA GLY A 658 -38.15 28.31 -53.59
C GLY A 658 -38.69 27.04 -54.28
N ASN A 659 -37.85 26.02 -54.51
CA ASN A 659 -38.26 24.81 -55.21
C ASN A 659 -38.93 23.80 -54.29
N ILE A 660 -39.87 23.01 -54.84
CA ILE A 660 -40.43 21.82 -54.19
C ILE A 660 -40.15 20.61 -55.08
N MET A 661 -39.37 19.65 -54.58
CA MET A 661 -38.97 18.43 -55.27
C MET A 661 -39.23 17.24 -54.36
N ILE A 662 -40.20 16.39 -54.70
CA ILE A 662 -40.61 15.25 -53.85
C ILE A 662 -40.64 13.98 -54.68
N GLY A 663 -39.88 12.96 -54.25
CA GLY A 663 -39.79 11.66 -54.90
C GLY A 663 -38.35 11.18 -55.12
N TYR A 664 -38.18 9.91 -55.52
CA TYR A 664 -36.87 9.39 -55.93
C TYR A 664 -36.40 10.12 -57.20
N GLN A 665 -35.19 10.70 -57.16
CA GLN A 665 -34.60 11.44 -58.28
C GLN A 665 -35.42 12.63 -58.82
N ALA A 666 -36.34 13.19 -58.02
CA ALA A 666 -37.13 14.34 -58.42
C ALA A 666 -36.24 15.59 -58.62
N GLY A 667 -36.49 16.37 -59.68
CA GLY A 667 -35.77 17.63 -59.95
C GLY A 667 -34.34 17.47 -60.49
N ASN A 668 -34.05 16.33 -61.13
CA ASN A 668 -32.75 16.03 -61.72
C ASN A 668 -32.65 16.36 -63.23
N ALA A 669 -33.76 16.78 -63.86
CA ALA A 669 -33.82 17.12 -65.28
C ALA A 669 -33.28 18.53 -65.59
#